data_AF-A0A9R1A7W8-F1
#
_entry.id   AF-A0A9R1A7W8-F1
#
_cell.length_a   1.000
_cell.length_b   1.000
_cell.length_c   1.000
_cell.angle_alpha   90.00
_cell.angle_beta   90.00
_cell.angle_gamma   90.00
#
_symmetry.space_group_name_H-M   'P 1'
#
loop_
_entity.id
_entity.type
_entity.pdbx_description
1 polymer ?
#
loop_
_entity_poly.entity_id
_entity_poly.type
_entity_poly.pdbx_seq_one_letter_code
_entity_poly.pdbx_strand_id
1 'polypeptide(L)'
;MASFPSPSVVAAAAAAPPRLAPGLSLSAAAVHHSSHAFRPRPSLALRPSATAAPANPLRCSHRRAVTPRSRRRTQGLGAASASAAGILGEERDGCLSCFPKSRRRGRPGLARFAPCALPHTSGLSLHSRCSGPKTRLSHILRAAGPDEPHVASPTWSEAALDKAYDPTIRNEAFEDVLDTPLPSHPKLIRGQLKNGLRYLILPNKVPADRFEAHMEVHVGSIDEEEDEQGIAHMIEHVAFLGSKKREKLLGTGARSNAYTDFHHTVFHIHSPTKTKEYGESLLPSVLDALNEIAFHPKFSSSRVEKERRAILSELQMMNTIEYRVDCQLLQHLHSENKLSNRFPIGLEEQILKWDPDKIRRFHERWYYPANATLYLVGEIDDIPRAVREIEAVFEHTLSGNEAAPMSTGSPFGAMASLFAPKLPGGLAASLTGERSPATDKLKPIKRERQAVRPPVEHKWSLPEVDQVAKPPVIFQHELIQSFSINMFCKIPVNQVRTYKDLRSVLMKRIFLSALHFRINTRYKSSNPPFTSVELDHSDSGREGCTVTTLTVTAEPQNWKSAIKVAVHEVRRLKEFGVTMGEMTRYMDALIKDSEQLAMMIDSVPSVDNLDFIMESDALGHTVMDQLQGHDSLLGVAETVTLEEVNTVGAEVLEFISDFGKPSAPLPAAIVACVPKKVHIDGVGESSFEISPEEITESMKAGLEEPIYPEPELEVPKELITQSELEDLKVRHRPSFVPFKEDGVVKVFDNETGITQRRLSNGISVNYKITQNEARVGVMRLIVGGGRATEDSESKGSVIVGVRTLSEGGCVGNFSREQVELFCVNNLINCSLESNEEFIFMEFRFALRDNGMRAAFQLLHMVLEHNVWLEDAFDRAAQLYLSYYRSIPKSLERATAHKLMVAMLNHDERFVEPSPHSLEKLTLQSVKEAVMNQFVGSNMEVSVVGDFTEEEVESCVLDYLGTVSAAKSSNKEEHIEKISFLPSPSDLHFQQVYIKDTDERACAYIAGPAPNRWGFATEGKDLFNDIRSSSADAEISAPANSGKTHINVRNHPLFFGITLSLLAEIINSRLFTTVRDSMGLTYDVSFELNLFDKLDLGWYVIAVTSTPSKVHKAVDACKGVLRGLHHNKIVERELDRAKRTLLMKHEAETKTNAYWLGLLAHLQSASVPRKDISCIKELTTLYESATIEDLYLAYEHLKVDDSSLFACIGIAGAESGEDVNADDEPELGLPGMVPMGGRGLSTMTRPTT
;
A
#
# COMPACT_ATOMS: atom_id res chain seq x y z
N MET A 1 6.78 1.66 -15.76
CA MET A 1 6.29 2.82 -15.00
C MET A 1 4.77 2.77 -15.07
N ALA A 2 4.04 2.59 -13.98
CA ALA A 2 4.46 2.43 -12.57
C ALA A 2 3.60 1.28 -11.95
N SER A 3 3.67 0.78 -10.70
CA SER A 3 4.06 1.23 -9.34
C SER A 3 3.13 2.32 -8.75
N PHE A 4 2.45 2.09 -7.61
CA PHE A 4 1.48 3.07 -7.04
C PHE A 4 2.04 4.08 -6.01
N PRO A 5 1.98 3.93 -4.68
CA PRO A 5 1.73 2.74 -3.83
C PRO A 5 0.33 2.71 -3.14
N SER A 6 0.04 1.68 -2.31
CA SER A 6 -0.91 1.76 -1.18
C SER A 6 -0.11 1.92 0.16
N PRO A 7 -0.22 1.18 1.29
CA PRO A 7 -1.00 -0.02 1.66
C PRO A 7 -1.93 0.08 2.89
N SER A 8 -2.90 -0.85 2.89
CA SER A 8 -3.42 -1.57 4.08
C SER A 8 -4.21 -0.83 5.18
N VAL A 9 -4.98 -1.62 5.93
CA VAL A 9 -5.65 -1.30 7.21
C VAL A 9 -6.70 -0.18 7.18
N VAL A 10 -7.98 -0.58 7.06
CA VAL A 10 -9.07 0.11 7.78
C VAL A 10 -9.48 -0.77 8.95
N ALA A 11 -8.65 -0.71 9.98
CA ALA A 11 -9.04 -0.94 11.36
C ALA A 11 -9.36 0.43 11.95
N ALA A 12 -10.42 0.57 12.73
CA ALA A 12 -10.61 1.78 13.53
C ALA A 12 -11.49 1.48 14.76
N ALA A 13 -11.34 2.15 15.90
CA ALA A 13 -10.22 2.98 16.32
C ALA A 13 -10.17 3.01 17.85
N ALA A 14 -9.00 2.73 18.43
CA ALA A 14 -8.50 3.57 19.51
C ALA A 14 -7.73 4.73 18.86
N ALA A 15 -7.69 5.90 19.49
CA ALA A 15 -7.17 7.11 18.85
C ALA A 15 -5.64 7.11 18.69
N ALA A 16 -5.19 7.53 17.52
CA ALA A 16 -3.81 7.70 17.12
C ALA A 16 -3.73 8.80 16.02
N PRO A 17 -2.81 9.78 16.10
CA PRO A 17 -2.73 10.89 15.16
C PRO A 17 -2.25 10.56 13.74
N PRO A 18 -2.90 11.12 12.69
CA PRO A 18 -2.45 11.01 11.31
C PRO A 18 -1.00 11.43 11.15
N ARG A 19 -0.22 10.50 10.59
CA ARG A 19 0.92 10.82 9.75
C ARG A 19 0.43 11.48 8.46
N LEU A 20 0.12 12.77 8.56
CA LEU A 20 0.69 13.64 7.55
C LEU A 20 2.23 13.53 7.69
N ALA A 21 2.90 13.10 6.63
CA ALA A 21 4.34 13.20 6.40
C ALA A 21 4.49 13.47 4.88
N PRO A 22 5.36 14.41 4.42
CA PRO A 22 5.47 14.66 2.99
C PRO A 22 6.20 13.49 2.31
N GLY A 23 5.67 12.98 1.18
CA GLY A 23 6.28 11.82 0.50
C GLY A 23 5.67 11.38 -0.83
N LEU A 24 4.33 11.42 -0.98
CA LEU A 24 3.57 11.17 -2.23
C LEU A 24 3.75 9.75 -2.87
N SER A 25 2.89 9.24 -3.76
CA SER A 25 1.95 9.89 -4.69
C SER A 25 0.71 9.03 -5.04
N LEU A 26 -0.39 9.67 -5.49
CA LEU A 26 -1.63 9.03 -6.00
C LEU A 26 -1.75 9.05 -7.56
N SER A 27 -2.94 9.23 -8.17
CA SER A 27 -3.39 8.51 -9.40
C SER A 27 -4.04 9.34 -10.57
N ALA A 28 -4.20 8.70 -11.76
CA ALA A 28 -5.15 8.99 -12.90
C ALA A 28 -4.97 10.24 -13.84
N ALA A 29 -5.62 10.46 -15.03
CA ALA A 29 -6.07 9.61 -16.19
C ALA A 29 -6.45 10.35 -17.58
N ALA A 30 -6.17 9.80 -18.82
CA ALA A 30 -6.06 10.28 -20.27
C ALA A 30 -6.49 11.66 -20.92
N VAL A 31 -6.56 11.88 -22.27
CA VAL A 31 -6.29 13.16 -23.06
C VAL A 31 -7.10 14.48 -22.90
N HIS A 32 -7.87 15.10 -23.82
CA HIS A 32 -8.67 14.78 -25.04
C HIS A 32 -7.98 15.17 -26.40
N HIS A 33 -8.44 15.01 -27.67
CA HIS A 33 -9.69 14.61 -28.38
C HIS A 33 -9.28 13.72 -29.63
N SER A 34 -9.72 13.69 -30.93
CA SER A 34 -10.68 14.38 -31.85
C SER A 34 -11.02 13.52 -33.14
N SER A 35 -11.29 14.14 -34.33
CA SER A 35 -12.01 13.59 -35.53
C SER A 35 -11.21 13.68 -36.88
N HIS A 36 -11.66 13.56 -38.16
CA HIS A 36 -12.99 13.40 -38.82
C HIS A 36 -12.98 12.46 -40.08
N ALA A 37 -13.14 12.93 -41.35
CA ALA A 37 -13.46 12.09 -42.53
C ALA A 37 -12.92 12.52 -43.93
N PHE A 38 -12.54 11.55 -44.80
CA PHE A 38 -13.36 10.94 -45.88
C PHE A 38 -12.66 9.79 -46.68
N ARG A 39 -13.41 8.93 -47.40
CA ARG A 39 -12.99 7.68 -48.13
C ARG A 39 -12.83 7.93 -49.68
N PRO A 40 -12.43 6.98 -50.59
CA PRO A 40 -12.28 5.50 -50.47
C PRO A 40 -11.14 4.73 -51.25
N ARG A 41 -10.88 3.46 -50.81
CA ARG A 41 -10.64 2.15 -51.53
C ARG A 41 -10.37 2.08 -53.07
N PRO A 42 -9.80 0.94 -53.63
CA PRO A 42 -9.01 -0.17 -53.04
C PRO A 42 -7.91 -0.87 -53.93
N SER A 43 -7.23 -1.88 -53.35
CA SER A 43 -6.97 -3.25 -53.91
C SER A 43 -5.61 -3.70 -54.54
N LEU A 44 -5.29 -4.98 -54.24
CA LEU A 44 -4.61 -6.03 -55.05
C LEU A 44 -3.09 -6.00 -55.41
N ALA A 45 -2.30 -6.62 -54.51
CA ALA A 45 -1.58 -7.90 -54.72
C ALA A 45 -0.26 -8.05 -55.53
N LEU A 46 0.41 -9.19 -55.22
CA LEU A 46 1.47 -9.95 -55.93
C LEU A 46 2.98 -9.67 -55.69
N ARG A 47 3.73 -10.78 -55.68
CA ARG A 47 5.22 -10.96 -55.62
C ARG A 47 5.81 -10.90 -57.07
N PRO A 48 7.12 -11.18 -57.38
CA PRO A 48 8.28 -11.58 -56.55
C PRO A 48 9.70 -11.03 -56.93
N SER A 49 10.73 -11.51 -56.18
CA SER A 49 12.07 -11.99 -56.63
C SER A 49 13.23 -11.07 -57.10
N ALA A 50 14.33 -11.14 -56.31
CA ALA A 50 15.69 -11.66 -56.65
C ALA A 50 16.87 -10.77 -57.17
N THR A 51 18.06 -11.04 -56.58
CA THR A 51 19.46 -10.83 -57.07
C THR A 51 19.96 -9.37 -57.27
N ALA A 52 21.25 -9.00 -57.13
CA ALA A 52 22.53 -9.74 -57.08
C ALA A 52 23.64 -9.02 -56.22
N ALA A 53 24.85 -9.58 -56.15
CA ALA A 53 26.10 -8.95 -55.65
C ALA A 53 27.05 -8.59 -56.84
N PRO A 54 28.23 -7.91 -56.69
CA PRO A 54 29.44 -8.49 -56.03
C PRO A 54 30.47 -7.49 -55.44
N ALA A 55 31.54 -8.00 -54.78
CA ALA A 55 32.98 -7.64 -54.97
C ALA A 55 33.89 -7.97 -53.74
N ASN A 56 35.20 -8.08 -53.98
CA ASN A 56 36.32 -8.42 -53.06
C ASN A 56 37.61 -7.76 -53.65
N PRO A 57 38.83 -7.64 -53.03
CA PRO A 57 39.68 -8.81 -52.67
C PRO A 57 40.81 -8.62 -51.59
N LEU A 58 41.60 -9.70 -51.33
CA LEU A 58 42.95 -9.77 -50.67
C LEU A 58 42.97 -9.60 -49.12
N ARG A 59 43.84 -10.17 -48.26
CA ARG A 59 44.91 -11.24 -48.17
C ARG A 59 45.36 -11.26 -46.66
N CYS A 60 46.14 -12.13 -46.00
CA CYS A 60 46.67 -13.52 -46.01
C CYS A 60 47.56 -13.66 -44.71
N SER A 61 48.06 -14.77 -44.14
CA SER A 61 47.93 -16.25 -44.18
C SER A 61 48.80 -16.82 -42.98
N HIS A 62 49.24 -18.09 -42.75
CA HIS A 62 49.24 -19.38 -43.46
C HIS A 62 49.60 -20.60 -42.51
N ARG A 63 49.01 -21.78 -42.77
CA ARG A 63 49.51 -23.20 -42.60
C ARG A 63 50.14 -23.80 -41.30
N ARG A 64 49.43 -24.82 -40.77
CA ARG A 64 49.80 -26.26 -40.52
C ARG A 64 51.10 -26.71 -39.77
N ALA A 65 50.93 -27.56 -38.73
CA ALA A 65 51.42 -28.97 -38.57
C ALA A 65 51.28 -29.44 -37.08
N VAL A 66 50.56 -30.51 -36.68
CA VAL A 66 50.79 -32.00 -36.74
C VAL A 66 51.64 -32.59 -35.58
N THR A 67 51.16 -33.74 -35.03
CA THR A 67 51.58 -34.59 -33.87
C THR A 67 52.89 -35.41 -34.08
N PRO A 68 53.46 -36.31 -33.18
CA PRO A 68 52.82 -37.13 -32.09
C PRO A 68 53.66 -37.71 -30.88
N ARG A 69 53.02 -38.58 -30.07
CA ARG A 69 53.52 -39.82 -29.35
C ARG A 69 54.47 -39.78 -28.10
N SER A 70 53.86 -39.96 -26.91
CA SER A 70 53.87 -41.15 -26.01
C SER A 70 55.11 -41.75 -25.27
N ARG A 71 54.80 -42.22 -24.03
CA ARG A 71 55.32 -43.38 -23.22
C ARG A 71 56.50 -43.25 -22.21
N ARG A 72 56.20 -43.71 -20.96
CA ARG A 72 57.04 -44.46 -19.98
C ARG A 72 58.18 -43.69 -19.26
N ARG A 73 58.68 -44.05 -18.05
CA ARG A 73 58.27 -44.89 -16.87
C ARG A 73 59.37 -44.68 -15.77
N THR A 74 59.12 -44.54 -14.46
CA THR A 74 59.23 -45.61 -13.42
C THR A 74 59.14 -45.04 -11.98
N GLN A 75 58.55 -45.84 -11.06
CA GLN A 75 58.83 -46.11 -9.60
C GLN A 75 59.51 -45.05 -8.71
N GLY A 76 59.27 -44.95 -7.39
CA GLY A 76 58.44 -45.66 -6.37
C GLY A 76 58.64 -44.95 -5.00
N LEU A 77 58.02 -45.23 -3.84
CA LEU A 77 57.15 -46.28 -3.27
C LEU A 77 55.91 -45.57 -2.59
N GLY A 78 54.76 -46.17 -2.22
CA GLY A 78 54.46 -47.29 -1.31
C GLY A 78 54.20 -46.77 0.13
N ALA A 79 53.17 -47.15 0.91
CA ALA A 79 52.02 -48.06 0.78
C ALA A 79 50.86 -47.50 1.67
N ALA A 80 49.55 -47.50 1.37
CA ALA A 80 48.60 -48.50 0.84
C ALA A 80 47.99 -49.44 1.92
N SER A 81 46.71 -49.88 1.91
CA SER A 81 45.44 -49.41 1.27
C SER A 81 44.31 -50.44 1.52
N ALA A 82 43.03 -50.06 1.31
CA ALA A 82 41.95 -50.96 0.80
C ALA A 82 41.45 -52.12 1.72
N SER A 83 40.30 -52.79 1.51
CA SER A 83 39.07 -52.51 0.72
C SER A 83 37.90 -53.43 1.14
N ALA A 84 36.74 -53.25 0.48
CA ALA A 84 35.44 -53.89 0.70
C ALA A 84 35.31 -55.43 0.55
N ALA A 85 34.21 -55.94 1.14
CA ALA A 85 33.32 -57.05 0.72
C ALA A 85 33.76 -58.53 0.78
N GLY A 86 32.88 -59.40 1.32
CA GLY A 86 32.85 -60.83 0.97
C GLY A 86 32.15 -61.84 1.91
N ILE A 87 30.99 -62.35 1.49
CA ILE A 87 30.57 -63.79 1.55
C ILE A 87 30.08 -64.38 2.91
N LEU A 88 29.36 -65.52 2.83
CA LEU A 88 28.58 -66.22 3.87
C LEU A 88 29.37 -67.27 4.68
N GLY A 89 28.86 -67.71 5.86
CA GLY A 89 29.28 -69.00 6.47
C GLY A 89 28.88 -69.31 7.94
N GLU A 90 27.79 -70.06 8.12
CA GLU A 90 27.53 -71.09 9.18
C GLU A 90 27.68 -70.81 10.71
N GLU A 91 27.64 -71.87 11.54
CA GLU A 91 27.20 -71.92 12.95
C GLU A 91 28.29 -72.21 14.02
N ARG A 92 28.05 -71.75 15.27
CA ARG A 92 28.53 -72.31 16.58
C ARG A 92 30.05 -72.22 16.88
N ASP A 93 30.54 -72.33 18.13
CA ASP A 93 29.93 -72.62 19.45
C ASP A 93 30.69 -71.96 20.65
N GLY A 94 30.13 -71.98 21.86
CA GLY A 94 30.80 -71.68 23.17
C GLY A 94 30.81 -70.19 23.62
N CYS A 95 30.17 -69.78 24.75
CA CYS A 95 30.52 -69.97 26.19
C CYS A 95 31.66 -69.05 26.70
N LEU A 96 31.58 -68.34 27.85
CA LEU A 96 30.73 -68.47 29.05
C LEU A 96 30.66 -67.18 29.91
N SER A 97 29.46 -66.82 30.45
CA SER A 97 29.18 -66.21 31.80
C SER A 97 29.81 -64.85 32.23
N CYS A 98 29.23 -63.99 33.09
CA CYS A 98 27.96 -63.88 33.85
C CYS A 98 27.54 -62.38 33.94
N PHE A 99 26.29 -61.96 33.67
CA PHE A 99 25.13 -61.89 34.60
C PHE A 99 25.39 -61.16 35.94
N PRO A 100 24.68 -60.05 36.24
CA PRO A 100 23.29 -60.12 36.79
C PRO A 100 22.09 -59.93 35.81
N LYS A 101 20.89 -59.61 36.35
CA LYS A 101 19.54 -59.99 35.85
C LYS A 101 18.49 -58.86 36.12
N SER A 102 17.26 -58.81 35.58
CA SER A 102 16.66 -58.97 34.21
C SER A 102 15.10 -59.05 34.29
N ARG A 103 14.36 -58.87 33.16
CA ARG A 103 12.90 -59.18 32.89
C ARG A 103 11.87 -58.04 33.12
N ARG A 104 10.70 -57.96 32.43
CA ARG A 104 10.17 -58.57 31.16
C ARG A 104 8.90 -57.85 30.63
N ARG A 105 8.70 -57.87 29.30
CA ARG A 105 7.46 -57.98 28.47
C ARG A 105 6.05 -57.63 29.04
N GLY A 106 5.21 -56.97 28.23
CA GLY A 106 3.75 -57.26 28.18
C GLY A 106 2.79 -56.24 27.53
N ARG A 107 2.32 -56.51 26.29
CA ARG A 107 0.95 -56.20 25.78
C ARG A 107 0.12 -57.51 25.86
N PRO A 108 -1.23 -57.60 25.70
CA PRO A 108 -2.16 -56.65 25.04
C PRO A 108 -3.57 -56.49 25.71
N GLY A 109 -4.53 -55.84 25.01
CA GLY A 109 -5.86 -56.46 24.78
C GLY A 109 -7.14 -55.88 25.43
N LEU A 110 -7.85 -55.03 24.67
CA LEU A 110 -9.32 -55.01 24.42
C LEU A 110 -10.41 -54.98 25.54
N ALA A 111 -11.36 -54.06 25.31
CA ALA A 111 -12.84 -54.20 25.41
C ALA A 111 -13.62 -53.66 26.63
N ARG A 112 -14.80 -53.11 26.30
CA ARG A 112 -15.81 -52.39 27.11
C ARG A 112 -16.53 -53.30 28.13
N PHE A 113 -16.96 -52.75 29.27
CA PHE A 113 -18.37 -52.41 29.60
C PHE A 113 -18.49 -51.85 31.05
N ALA A 114 -19.65 -51.30 31.43
CA ALA A 114 -19.98 -50.71 32.75
C ALA A 114 -21.22 -51.44 33.35
N PRO A 115 -21.82 -51.08 34.52
CA PRO A 115 -21.55 -49.98 35.47
C PRO A 115 -21.66 -50.33 37.00
N CYS A 116 -21.70 -49.29 37.87
CA CYS A 116 -22.29 -49.21 39.23
C CYS A 116 -21.67 -49.89 40.46
N ALA A 117 -21.23 -49.10 41.47
CA ALA A 117 -21.74 -49.07 42.87
C ALA A 117 -20.93 -48.15 43.85
N LEU A 118 -21.56 -47.74 44.96
CA LEU A 118 -21.03 -46.97 46.13
C LEU A 118 -20.55 -47.93 47.27
N PRO A 119 -20.02 -47.55 48.49
CA PRO A 119 -20.17 -46.26 49.23
C PRO A 119 -19.07 -45.74 50.25
N HIS A 120 -19.16 -44.44 50.61
CA HIS A 120 -19.02 -43.73 51.92
C HIS A 120 -17.84 -43.85 52.97
N THR A 121 -17.72 -42.77 53.77
CA THR A 121 -17.15 -42.56 55.16
C THR A 121 -15.62 -42.42 55.40
N SER A 122 -15.09 -41.77 56.48
CA SER A 122 -15.36 -40.47 57.18
C SER A 122 -14.35 -40.20 58.36
N GLY A 123 -14.12 -38.92 58.77
CA GLY A 123 -13.38 -38.50 60.01
C GLY A 123 -12.20 -37.52 59.75
N LEU A 124 -12.03 -36.30 60.33
CA LEU A 124 -12.01 -35.75 61.72
C LEU A 124 -10.62 -35.84 62.43
N SER A 125 -10.09 -34.85 63.18
CA SER A 125 -10.43 -33.42 63.37
C SER A 125 -9.40 -32.64 64.25
N LEU A 126 -9.57 -31.29 64.35
CA LEU A 126 -9.06 -30.36 65.39
C LEU A 126 -7.54 -30.04 65.41
N HIS A 127 -7.04 -28.83 65.68
CA HIS A 127 -7.61 -27.48 65.95
C HIS A 127 -6.58 -26.45 65.36
N SER A 128 -6.66 -25.11 65.35
CA SER A 128 -7.48 -24.06 66.01
C SER A 128 -7.35 -22.74 65.20
N ARG A 129 -8.06 -21.62 65.45
CA ARG A 129 -9.13 -21.33 66.43
C ARG A 129 -10.24 -20.44 65.82
N CYS A 130 -10.51 -19.24 66.38
CA CYS A 130 -11.68 -18.40 66.06
C CYS A 130 -11.38 -16.89 66.22
N SER A 131 -12.20 -15.95 65.72
CA SER A 131 -12.42 -15.58 64.30
C SER A 131 -13.62 -14.62 64.14
N GLY A 132 -13.51 -13.55 63.33
CA GLY A 132 -14.69 -12.93 62.67
C GLY A 132 -14.84 -11.40 62.85
N PRO A 133 -15.96 -10.81 62.35
CA PRO A 133 -17.16 -11.47 61.77
C PRO A 133 -17.05 -11.78 60.25
N LYS A 134 -18.17 -12.18 59.61
CA LYS A 134 -18.22 -12.72 58.22
C LYS A 134 -19.58 -12.51 57.53
N THR A 135 -19.53 -12.36 56.20
CA THR A 135 -20.54 -12.79 55.19
C THR A 135 -19.78 -12.92 53.85
N ARG A 136 -19.35 -14.09 53.35
CA ARG A 136 -20.08 -15.26 52.80
C ARG A 136 -21.16 -14.91 51.74
N LEU A 137 -21.38 -15.67 50.66
CA LEU A 137 -20.56 -16.58 49.81
C LEU A 137 -21.55 -17.33 48.88
N SER A 138 -21.35 -17.33 47.55
CA SER A 138 -21.54 -18.54 46.69
C SER A 138 -21.43 -18.23 45.19
N HIS A 139 -20.50 -18.88 44.48
CA HIS A 139 -20.76 -19.28 43.09
C HIS A 139 -21.73 -20.48 43.10
N ILE A 140 -22.56 -20.60 42.06
CA ILE A 140 -23.28 -21.84 41.74
C ILE A 140 -22.95 -22.20 40.30
N LEU A 141 -22.37 -23.39 40.10
CA LEU A 141 -22.31 -24.06 38.80
C LEU A 141 -23.57 -24.90 38.60
N ARG A 142 -24.12 -24.89 37.38
CA ARG A 142 -24.98 -25.96 36.88
C ARG A 142 -24.68 -26.18 35.39
N ALA A 143 -24.36 -27.41 35.04
CA ALA A 143 -24.27 -27.88 33.66
C ALA A 143 -25.44 -28.83 33.39
N ALA A 144 -25.96 -28.80 32.17
CA ALA A 144 -26.96 -29.74 31.66
C ALA A 144 -26.90 -29.79 30.12
N GLY A 145 -27.37 -30.91 29.56
CA GLY A 145 -27.40 -31.23 28.13
C GLY A 145 -27.23 -32.74 27.93
N PRO A 146 -27.28 -33.27 26.70
CA PRO A 146 -27.72 -32.63 25.45
C PRO A 146 -29.15 -33.08 25.05
N ASP A 147 -29.74 -32.43 24.05
CA ASP A 147 -30.60 -33.02 23.00
C ASP A 147 -31.07 -31.90 22.03
N GLU A 148 -31.35 -32.24 20.77
CA GLU A 148 -31.86 -31.34 19.71
C GLU A 148 -33.41 -31.35 19.65
N PRO A 149 -34.07 -30.47 18.87
CA PRO A 149 -33.74 -29.09 18.47
C PRO A 149 -34.86 -28.11 18.92
N HIS A 150 -34.89 -26.88 18.36
CA HIS A 150 -36.06 -26.10 17.90
C HIS A 150 -35.98 -24.58 18.17
N VAL A 151 -36.06 -23.81 17.09
CA VAL A 151 -36.69 -22.48 16.92
C VAL A 151 -36.80 -21.57 18.16
N ALA A 152 -36.02 -20.48 18.18
CA ALA A 152 -36.21 -19.35 19.07
C ALA A 152 -36.23 -18.02 18.27
N SER A 153 -37.40 -17.38 18.18
CA SER A 153 -37.55 -16.06 17.56
C SER A 153 -37.24 -14.94 18.57
N PRO A 154 -36.55 -13.85 18.19
CA PRO A 154 -36.29 -12.72 19.08
C PRO A 154 -37.51 -11.79 19.19
N THR A 155 -38.53 -12.24 19.93
CA THR A 155 -39.63 -11.34 20.37
C THR A 155 -39.21 -10.66 21.67
N TRP A 156 -38.90 -9.37 21.59
CA TRP A 156 -38.63 -8.54 22.77
C TRP A 156 -39.89 -8.49 23.65
N SER A 157 -39.74 -8.73 24.96
CA SER A 157 -40.87 -8.77 25.89
C SER A 157 -41.25 -7.37 26.37
N GLU A 158 -42.28 -6.79 25.76
CA GLU A 158 -42.84 -5.44 26.01
C GLU A 158 -43.58 -5.31 27.37
N ALA A 159 -43.03 -5.90 28.44
CA ALA A 159 -43.72 -6.13 29.71
C ALA A 159 -42.84 -5.85 30.95
N ALA A 160 -42.15 -4.71 30.96
CA ALA A 160 -41.30 -4.28 32.08
C ALA A 160 -41.49 -2.80 32.50
N LEU A 161 -42.49 -2.10 31.96
CA LEU A 161 -42.84 -0.72 32.32
C LEU A 161 -43.89 -0.67 33.45
N ASP A 162 -43.46 -0.92 34.69
CA ASP A 162 -44.01 -0.21 35.87
C ASP A 162 -43.22 -0.49 37.16
N LYS A 163 -42.11 0.24 37.36
CA LYS A 163 -41.53 0.52 38.68
C LYS A 163 -41.02 1.95 38.69
N ALA A 164 -41.31 2.68 39.77
CA ALA A 164 -40.95 4.09 39.91
C ALA A 164 -39.44 4.30 39.68
N TYR A 165 -39.12 5.07 38.65
CA TYR A 165 -37.76 5.36 38.20
C TYR A 165 -37.29 6.62 38.93
N ASP A 166 -36.22 6.51 39.73
CA ASP A 166 -35.52 7.68 40.27
C ASP A 166 -34.27 7.92 39.41
N PRO A 167 -34.28 8.91 38.50
CA PRO A 167 -33.16 9.14 37.58
C PRO A 167 -31.95 9.77 38.26
N THR A 168 -32.09 10.33 39.46
CA THR A 168 -31.02 11.13 40.08
C THR A 168 -29.86 10.25 40.58
N ILE A 169 -30.19 9.22 41.35
CA ILE A 169 -29.23 8.33 42.03
C ILE A 169 -28.44 7.46 41.03
N ARG A 170 -28.96 7.23 39.82
CA ARG A 170 -28.27 6.44 38.78
C ARG A 170 -27.28 7.25 37.95
N ASN A 171 -27.47 8.57 37.81
CA ASN A 171 -26.61 9.41 36.98
C ASN A 171 -25.24 9.69 37.65
N GLU A 172 -25.22 10.03 38.93
CA GLU A 172 -23.95 10.32 39.65
C GLU A 172 -22.98 9.11 39.58
N ALA A 173 -23.48 7.92 39.93
CA ALA A 173 -22.72 6.67 39.88
C ALA A 173 -22.42 6.15 38.44
N PHE A 174 -22.90 6.84 37.41
CA PHE A 174 -22.62 6.55 36.00
C PHE A 174 -21.59 7.53 35.43
N GLU A 175 -21.66 8.82 35.79
CA GLU A 175 -20.60 9.79 35.48
C GLU A 175 -19.26 9.41 36.13
N ASP A 176 -19.26 8.92 37.38
CA ASP A 176 -18.09 8.34 38.06
C ASP A 176 -17.40 7.21 37.23
N VAL A 177 -18.18 6.43 36.48
CA VAL A 177 -17.67 5.35 35.63
C VAL A 177 -17.13 5.89 34.31
N LEU A 178 -17.76 6.92 33.73
CA LEU A 178 -17.26 7.57 32.51
C LEU A 178 -15.95 8.32 32.73
N ASP A 179 -15.79 9.03 33.86
CA ASP A 179 -14.55 9.73 34.22
C ASP A 179 -13.42 8.79 34.71
N THR A 180 -13.66 7.47 34.78
CA THR A 180 -12.62 6.47 35.06
C THR A 180 -11.59 6.40 33.91
N PRO A 181 -10.27 6.33 34.21
CA PRO A 181 -9.25 6.22 33.16
C PRO A 181 -9.29 4.88 32.43
N LEU A 182 -9.02 4.92 31.13
CA LEU A 182 -8.86 3.75 30.27
C LEU A 182 -7.67 2.89 30.74
N PRO A 183 -7.73 1.56 30.56
CA PRO A 183 -6.60 0.67 30.84
C PRO A 183 -5.43 0.99 29.90
N SER A 184 -4.19 0.85 30.36
CA SER A 184 -3.03 0.92 29.46
C SER A 184 -2.53 -0.47 29.08
N HIS A 185 -2.00 -0.57 27.86
CA HIS A 185 -1.46 -1.77 27.23
C HIS A 185 -0.54 -2.56 28.18
N PRO A 186 -0.88 -3.79 28.57
CA PRO A 186 -0.28 -4.46 29.72
C PRO A 186 1.16 -4.91 29.48
N LYS A 187 1.53 -5.14 28.21
CA LYS A 187 2.91 -5.47 27.80
C LYS A 187 3.82 -4.24 27.59
N LEU A 188 3.31 -2.99 27.64
CA LEU A 188 4.04 -1.79 27.22
C LEU A 188 4.87 -1.19 28.36
N ILE A 189 6.19 -1.34 28.28
CA ILE A 189 7.14 -0.78 29.25
C ILE A 189 7.53 0.64 28.82
N ARG A 190 7.44 1.59 29.75
CA ARG A 190 7.89 2.98 29.58
C ARG A 190 8.98 3.29 30.59
N GLY A 191 10.04 4.00 30.19
CA GLY A 191 11.15 4.35 31.09
C GLY A 191 11.96 5.57 30.64
N GLN A 192 12.89 6.00 31.48
CA GLN A 192 13.76 7.16 31.22
C GLN A 192 15.16 6.96 31.83
N LEU A 193 16.21 7.32 31.08
CA LEU A 193 17.61 7.27 31.53
C LEU A 193 18.02 8.54 32.32
N LYS A 194 19.14 8.47 33.06
CA LYS A 194 19.66 9.59 33.87
C LYS A 194 20.04 10.84 33.05
N ASN A 195 20.29 10.68 31.75
CA ASN A 195 20.54 11.78 30.80
C ASN A 195 19.27 12.30 30.09
N GLY A 196 18.09 11.81 30.49
CA GLY A 196 16.78 12.27 30.04
C GLY A 196 16.15 11.49 28.88
N LEU A 197 16.89 10.59 28.21
CA LEU A 197 16.35 9.79 27.10
C LEU A 197 15.16 8.94 27.56
N ARG A 198 14.01 9.12 26.90
CA ARG A 198 12.84 8.24 27.10
C ARG A 198 12.99 6.97 26.27
N TYR A 199 12.43 5.86 26.75
CA TYR A 199 12.24 4.67 25.95
C TYR A 199 10.88 4.01 26.17
N LEU A 200 10.34 3.40 25.11
CA LEU A 200 9.14 2.59 25.11
C LEU A 200 9.48 1.22 24.50
N ILE A 201 9.08 0.13 25.17
CA ILE A 201 9.32 -1.25 24.71
C ILE A 201 7.99 -2.00 24.68
N LEU A 202 7.66 -2.62 23.54
CA LEU A 202 6.53 -3.55 23.40
C LEU A 202 7.03 -4.90 22.86
N PRO A 203 7.00 -5.99 23.65
CA PRO A 203 7.25 -7.33 23.12
C PRO A 203 6.09 -7.80 22.22
N ASN A 204 6.40 -8.07 20.96
CA ASN A 204 5.50 -8.66 19.96
C ASN A 204 6.20 -9.83 19.25
N LYS A 205 5.46 -10.79 18.67
CA LYS A 205 6.04 -11.96 17.98
C LYS A 205 5.77 -11.97 16.46
N VAL A 206 5.31 -10.86 15.91
CA VAL A 206 4.98 -10.73 14.47
C VAL A 206 5.75 -9.57 13.82
N PRO A 207 6.55 -9.82 12.77
CA PRO A 207 7.07 -11.13 12.36
C PRO A 207 8.07 -11.70 13.39
N ALA A 208 8.04 -13.02 13.58
CA ALA A 208 8.97 -13.74 14.47
C ALA A 208 10.45 -13.54 14.08
N ASP A 209 11.33 -13.75 15.07
CA ASP A 209 12.78 -13.53 15.03
C ASP A 209 13.19 -12.10 14.59
N ARG A 210 12.32 -11.09 14.74
CA ARG A 210 12.59 -9.69 14.37
C ARG A 210 12.16 -8.66 15.42
N PHE A 211 12.75 -7.48 15.36
CA PHE A 211 12.37 -6.29 16.11
C PHE A 211 12.65 -5.02 15.30
N GLU A 212 11.79 -4.02 15.50
CA GLU A 212 11.85 -2.72 14.84
C GLU A 212 12.21 -1.65 15.91
N ALA A 213 13.20 -0.80 15.61
CA ALA A 213 13.76 0.17 16.57
C ALA A 213 13.80 1.58 15.97
N HIS A 214 13.03 2.52 16.54
CA HIS A 214 12.88 3.90 16.07
C HIS A 214 13.48 4.87 17.11
N MET A 215 14.47 5.67 16.69
CA MET A 215 14.99 6.81 17.44
C MET A 215 14.33 8.08 16.91
N GLU A 216 13.32 8.56 17.63
CA GLU A 216 12.67 9.85 17.41
C GLU A 216 13.46 10.96 18.12
N VAL A 217 13.90 11.97 17.36
CA VAL A 217 14.42 13.21 17.93
C VAL A 217 13.33 14.28 17.81
N HIS A 218 13.04 14.97 18.92
CA HIS A 218 12.01 16.01 19.02
C HIS A 218 12.51 17.33 18.44
N VAL A 219 12.85 17.29 17.15
CA VAL A 219 13.19 18.42 16.31
C VAL A 219 12.67 18.13 14.91
N GLY A 220 11.97 19.08 14.32
CA GLY A 220 11.51 19.02 12.93
C GLY A 220 11.69 20.39 12.27
N SER A 221 11.09 20.59 11.10
CA SER A 221 11.21 21.87 10.40
C SER A 221 10.51 23.03 11.11
N ILE A 222 9.59 22.79 12.05
CA ILE A 222 8.98 23.89 12.84
C ILE A 222 10.01 24.63 13.72
N ASP A 223 11.06 23.91 14.13
CA ASP A 223 12.10 24.37 15.04
C ASP A 223 13.23 25.14 14.30
N GLU A 224 13.05 25.39 12.99
CA GLU A 224 14.00 26.10 12.12
C GLU A 224 13.81 27.62 12.18
N GLU A 225 14.93 28.33 12.34
CA GLU A 225 15.01 29.79 12.17
C GLU A 225 14.85 30.20 10.68
N GLU A 226 14.69 31.48 10.40
CA GLU A 226 14.33 31.95 9.05
C GLU A 226 15.38 31.62 7.97
N ASP A 227 16.65 31.50 8.34
CA ASP A 227 17.76 31.14 7.44
C ASP A 227 18.18 29.65 7.54
N GLU A 228 17.35 28.82 8.19
CA GLU A 228 17.56 27.39 8.47
C GLU A 228 16.52 26.47 7.79
N GLN A 229 15.74 26.95 6.82
CA GLN A 229 14.59 26.22 6.26
C GLN A 229 14.97 25.00 5.42
N GLY A 230 14.74 23.79 5.97
CA GLY A 230 15.16 22.48 5.44
C GLY A 230 16.47 21.94 6.04
N ILE A 231 17.04 22.58 7.06
CA ILE A 231 18.29 22.12 7.68
C ILE A 231 18.08 20.86 8.54
N ALA A 232 16.87 20.62 9.07
CA ALA A 232 16.52 19.38 9.78
C ALA A 232 16.63 18.17 8.83
N HIS A 233 16.02 18.27 7.65
CA HIS A 233 16.08 17.26 6.59
C HIS A 233 17.51 17.08 6.03
N MET A 234 18.28 18.17 5.88
CA MET A 234 19.71 18.11 5.56
C MET A 234 20.52 17.31 6.59
N ILE A 235 20.22 17.46 7.89
CA ILE A 235 20.91 16.73 8.96
C ILE A 235 20.53 15.26 8.95
N GLU A 236 19.26 14.93 8.70
CA GLU A 236 18.81 13.55 8.54
C GLU A 236 19.65 12.81 7.50
N HIS A 237 19.72 13.31 6.26
CA HIS A 237 20.51 12.70 5.18
C HIS A 237 21.98 12.54 5.57
N VAL A 238 22.62 13.61 6.08
CA VAL A 238 24.06 13.63 6.39
C VAL A 238 24.39 12.73 7.59
N ALA A 239 23.49 12.58 8.56
CA ALA A 239 23.62 11.68 9.70
C ALA A 239 23.36 10.21 9.31
N PHE A 240 22.25 9.95 8.64
CA PHE A 240 21.75 8.61 8.31
C PHE A 240 22.63 7.89 7.29
N LEU A 241 23.11 8.57 6.25
CA LEU A 241 24.12 8.05 5.33
C LEU A 241 25.54 8.14 5.91
N GLY A 242 25.71 8.82 7.06
CA GLY A 242 26.97 9.09 7.75
C GLY A 242 27.54 7.95 8.61
N SER A 243 26.69 7.04 9.11
CA SER A 243 27.09 6.05 10.13
C SER A 243 27.79 4.81 9.58
N LYS A 244 29.00 4.54 10.09
CA LYS A 244 29.76 3.32 9.77
C LYS A 244 29.22 2.08 10.48
N LYS A 245 28.53 2.24 11.60
CA LYS A 245 27.85 1.12 12.28
C LYS A 245 26.61 0.68 11.49
N ARG A 246 25.84 1.63 10.94
CA ARG A 246 24.75 1.33 10.00
C ARG A 246 25.28 0.56 8.77
N GLU A 247 26.40 1.00 8.17
CA GLU A 247 27.04 0.29 7.05
C GLU A 247 27.36 -1.18 7.37
N LYS A 248 27.72 -1.52 8.62
CA LYS A 248 27.96 -2.91 9.07
C LYS A 248 26.70 -3.76 9.24
N LEU A 249 25.53 -3.14 9.44
CA LEU A 249 24.26 -3.86 9.53
C LEU A 249 23.76 -4.31 8.15
N LEU A 250 24.24 -3.68 7.07
CA LEU A 250 23.89 -4.05 5.70
C LEU A 250 24.34 -5.49 5.40
N GLY A 251 23.39 -6.33 4.97
CA GLY A 251 23.63 -7.75 4.67
C GLY A 251 23.33 -8.72 5.83
N THR A 252 23.14 -8.23 7.06
CA THR A 252 22.69 -9.06 8.21
C THR A 252 21.24 -9.53 8.10
N GLY A 253 20.47 -8.91 7.20
CA GLY A 253 19.00 -8.99 7.14
C GLY A 253 18.31 -7.74 7.66
N ALA A 254 19.02 -6.86 8.39
CA ALA A 254 18.49 -5.58 8.81
C ALA A 254 18.25 -4.63 7.62
N ARG A 255 17.13 -3.89 7.69
CA ARG A 255 16.81 -2.74 6.83
C ARG A 255 16.86 -1.48 7.70
N SER A 256 17.00 -0.32 7.08
CA SER A 256 17.09 0.96 7.78
C SER A 256 16.61 2.08 6.88
N ASN A 257 15.86 3.04 7.41
CA ASN A 257 15.54 4.29 6.73
C ASN A 257 15.43 5.44 7.76
N ALA A 258 15.14 6.65 7.29
CA ALA A 258 14.84 7.80 8.12
C ALA A 258 13.75 8.66 7.47
N TYR A 259 13.20 9.61 8.21
CA TYR A 259 12.35 10.68 7.68
C TYR A 259 12.34 11.90 8.62
N THR A 260 12.00 13.07 8.07
CA THR A 260 11.85 14.33 8.80
C THR A 260 10.53 15.00 8.44
N ASP A 261 9.83 15.47 9.47
CA ASP A 261 8.52 16.10 9.36
C ASP A 261 8.49 17.44 10.14
N PHE A 262 7.34 18.13 10.21
CA PHE A 262 7.18 19.36 10.99
C PHE A 262 7.64 19.20 12.44
N HIS A 263 7.44 18.03 13.05
CA HIS A 263 7.61 17.82 14.50
C HIS A 263 8.65 16.77 14.93
N HIS A 264 9.27 16.02 14.03
CA HIS A 264 10.38 15.12 14.40
C HIS A 264 11.28 14.73 13.22
N THR A 265 12.50 14.30 13.54
CA THR A 265 13.35 13.47 12.67
C THR A 265 13.45 12.09 13.31
N VAL A 266 13.09 11.04 12.57
CA VAL A 266 13.03 9.66 13.06
C VAL A 266 14.00 8.80 12.27
N PHE A 267 14.98 8.22 12.97
CA PHE A 267 15.90 7.22 12.39
C PHE A 267 15.44 5.83 12.81
N HIS A 268 15.18 4.95 11.85
CA HIS A 268 14.62 3.63 12.13
C HIS A 268 15.42 2.47 11.51
N ILE A 269 15.53 1.38 12.26
CA ILE A 269 16.23 0.16 11.86
C ILE A 269 15.32 -1.03 12.16
N HIS A 270 15.03 -1.80 11.11
CA HIS A 270 14.18 -2.99 11.14
C HIS A 270 15.06 -4.23 11.07
N SER A 271 15.17 -5.00 12.15
CA SER A 271 16.26 -5.96 12.35
C SER A 271 15.77 -7.37 12.69
N PRO A 272 16.45 -8.43 12.21
CA PRO A 272 16.41 -9.72 12.88
C PRO A 272 16.91 -9.60 14.33
N THR A 273 16.42 -10.44 15.24
CA THR A 273 16.91 -10.51 16.63
C THR A 273 18.34 -11.05 16.71
N LYS A 274 18.71 -11.94 15.78
CA LYS A 274 19.97 -12.70 15.75
C LYS A 274 20.55 -12.75 14.33
N THR A 275 21.87 -12.88 14.21
CA THR A 275 22.52 -13.16 12.90
C THR A 275 22.33 -14.62 12.48
N LYS A 276 22.04 -14.87 11.18
CA LYS A 276 21.91 -16.26 10.64
C LYS A 276 23.22 -17.05 10.65
N GLU A 277 24.39 -16.39 10.75
CA GLU A 277 25.71 -17.04 10.71
C GLU A 277 26.28 -17.41 12.09
N TYR A 278 26.06 -16.58 13.13
CA TYR A 278 26.69 -16.74 14.45
C TYR A 278 25.71 -16.83 15.62
N GLY A 279 24.41 -16.55 15.40
CA GLY A 279 23.40 -16.52 16.47
C GLY A 279 23.53 -15.35 17.46
N GLU A 280 24.52 -14.48 17.27
CA GLU A 280 24.73 -13.28 18.09
C GLU A 280 23.55 -12.31 17.94
N SER A 281 23.16 -11.67 19.06
CA SER A 281 22.06 -10.71 19.07
C SER A 281 22.44 -9.41 18.36
N LEU A 282 21.57 -8.95 17.48
CA LEU A 282 21.77 -7.69 16.75
C LEU A 282 21.36 -6.45 17.55
N LEU A 283 20.61 -6.58 18.65
CA LEU A 283 20.09 -5.45 19.43
C LEU A 283 21.19 -4.47 19.88
N PRO A 284 22.31 -4.88 20.50
CA PRO A 284 23.41 -3.96 20.82
C PRO A 284 23.97 -3.22 19.60
N SER A 285 24.07 -3.89 18.44
CA SER A 285 24.60 -3.30 17.21
C SER A 285 23.64 -2.30 16.57
N VAL A 286 22.32 -2.53 16.71
CA VAL A 286 21.28 -1.61 16.25
C VAL A 286 21.21 -0.37 17.15
N LEU A 287 21.20 -0.55 18.47
CA LEU A 287 21.23 0.56 19.43
C LEU A 287 22.49 1.42 19.24
N ASP A 288 23.66 0.79 19.10
CA ASP A 288 24.93 1.50 18.90
C ASP A 288 25.04 2.20 17.53
N ALA A 289 24.33 1.70 16.50
CA ALA A 289 24.16 2.38 15.22
C ALA A 289 23.23 3.60 15.31
N LEU A 290 22.07 3.48 15.97
CA LEU A 290 21.18 4.62 16.26
C LEU A 290 21.90 5.70 17.08
N ASN A 291 22.76 5.31 18.02
CA ASN A 291 23.60 6.22 18.82
C ASN A 291 24.64 6.97 17.95
N GLU A 292 25.27 6.31 16.97
CA GLU A 292 26.16 7.00 16.01
C GLU A 292 25.38 7.94 15.08
N ILE A 293 24.21 7.54 14.59
CA ILE A 293 23.37 8.36 13.69
C ILE A 293 22.90 9.62 14.41
N ALA A 294 22.16 9.46 15.52
CA ALA A 294 21.49 10.58 16.18
C ALA A 294 22.47 11.53 16.90
N PHE A 295 23.48 11.00 17.61
CA PHE A 295 24.28 11.80 18.54
C PHE A 295 25.75 11.98 18.12
N HIS A 296 26.28 11.17 17.19
CA HIS A 296 27.67 11.26 16.71
C HIS A 296 27.87 11.27 15.16
N PRO A 297 27.05 12.02 14.39
CA PRO A 297 27.17 12.12 12.93
C PRO A 297 28.44 12.86 12.47
N LYS A 298 28.77 12.75 11.18
CA LYS A 298 30.06 13.20 10.61
C LYS A 298 29.87 14.20 9.47
N PHE A 299 29.83 15.48 9.83
CA PHE A 299 29.67 16.63 8.93
C PHE A 299 30.93 16.95 8.09
N SER A 300 31.45 15.97 7.34
CA SER A 300 32.53 16.19 6.36
C SER A 300 32.00 16.88 5.12
N SER A 301 32.68 17.93 4.63
CA SER A 301 32.25 18.73 3.47
C SER A 301 31.91 17.90 2.22
N SER A 302 32.74 16.91 1.88
CA SER A 302 32.49 16.00 0.74
C SER A 302 31.22 15.15 0.86
N ARG A 303 30.71 14.92 2.09
CA ARG A 303 29.41 14.30 2.34
C ARG A 303 28.28 15.31 2.23
N VAL A 304 28.43 16.49 2.83
CA VAL A 304 27.43 17.57 2.71
C VAL A 304 27.18 17.91 1.23
N GLU A 305 28.24 18.09 0.42
CA GLU A 305 28.10 18.32 -1.03
C GLU A 305 27.71 17.07 -1.85
N LYS A 306 27.61 15.89 -1.24
CA LYS A 306 26.94 14.73 -1.85
C LYS A 306 25.45 14.78 -1.56
N GLU A 307 25.07 14.86 -0.28
CA GLU A 307 23.66 14.76 0.08
C GLU A 307 22.87 16.03 -0.29
N ARG A 308 23.49 17.23 -0.30
CA ARG A 308 22.90 18.45 -0.88
C ARG A 308 22.47 18.27 -2.35
N ARG A 309 23.23 17.51 -3.15
CA ARG A 309 22.86 17.18 -4.54
C ARG A 309 21.77 16.12 -4.64
N ALA A 310 21.59 15.28 -3.62
CA ALA A 310 20.45 14.37 -3.54
C ALA A 310 19.17 15.15 -3.20
N ILE A 311 19.19 15.96 -2.14
CA ILE A 311 18.07 16.78 -1.66
C ILE A 311 17.58 17.77 -2.73
N LEU A 312 18.48 18.37 -3.52
CA LEU A 312 18.07 19.23 -4.64
C LEU A 312 17.37 18.44 -5.77
N SER A 313 17.77 17.19 -6.01
CA SER A 313 17.08 16.31 -6.97
C SER A 313 15.76 15.75 -6.41
N GLU A 314 15.65 15.64 -5.08
CA GLU A 314 14.46 15.23 -4.33
C GLU A 314 13.40 16.34 -4.35
N LEU A 315 13.78 17.59 -4.10
CA LEU A 315 12.93 18.77 -4.20
C LEU A 315 12.31 18.90 -5.60
N GLN A 316 13.11 18.66 -6.65
CA GLN A 316 12.66 18.66 -8.05
C GLN A 316 11.73 17.49 -8.39
N MET A 317 11.97 16.30 -7.82
CA MET A 317 11.04 15.16 -7.96
C MET A 317 9.72 15.44 -7.22
N MET A 318 9.84 15.95 -5.99
CA MET A 318 8.84 16.46 -5.05
C MET A 318 7.79 17.36 -5.69
N ASN A 319 8.23 18.28 -6.54
CA ASN A 319 7.45 19.43 -6.98
C ASN A 319 6.38 19.10 -8.05
N THR A 320 5.53 18.10 -7.81
CA THR A 320 4.35 17.78 -8.63
C THR A 320 3.21 18.79 -8.37
N ILE A 321 2.14 18.76 -9.17
CA ILE A 321 1.00 19.65 -8.94
C ILE A 321 0.23 19.26 -7.67
N GLU A 322 0.17 17.97 -7.34
CA GLU A 322 -0.41 17.44 -6.11
C GLU A 322 0.33 17.99 -4.89
N TYR A 323 1.67 17.94 -4.89
CA TYR A 323 2.49 18.54 -3.82
C TYR A 323 2.23 20.05 -3.65
N ARG A 324 2.11 20.78 -4.76
CA ARG A 324 1.82 22.23 -4.71
C ARG A 324 0.42 22.50 -4.15
N VAL A 325 -0.59 21.69 -4.49
CA VAL A 325 -1.93 21.74 -3.89
C VAL A 325 -1.86 21.50 -2.38
N ASP A 326 -1.22 20.42 -1.92
CA ASP A 326 -1.05 20.11 -0.49
C ASP A 326 -0.36 21.27 0.26
N CYS A 327 0.65 21.88 -0.35
CA CYS A 327 1.32 23.06 0.20
C CYS A 327 0.39 24.27 0.31
N GLN A 328 -0.48 24.53 -0.66
CA GLN A 328 -1.48 25.62 -0.56
C GLN A 328 -2.52 25.34 0.52
N LEU A 329 -3.02 24.11 0.62
CA LEU A 329 -3.98 23.71 1.67
C LEU A 329 -3.39 23.95 3.07
N LEU A 330 -2.17 23.46 3.32
CA LEU A 330 -1.46 23.63 4.59
C LEU A 330 -1.05 25.09 4.87
N GLN A 331 -0.65 25.85 3.84
CA GLN A 331 -0.34 27.29 3.96
C GLN A 331 -1.54 28.07 4.48
N HIS A 332 -2.75 27.79 3.98
CA HIS A 332 -3.96 28.49 4.42
C HIS A 332 -4.51 27.94 5.74
N LEU A 333 -4.50 26.62 5.95
CA LEU A 333 -4.93 25.97 7.20
C LEU A 333 -4.14 26.47 8.42
N HIS A 334 -2.82 26.72 8.26
CA HIS A 334 -1.93 27.19 9.32
C HIS A 334 -1.42 28.62 9.11
N SER A 335 -2.16 29.43 8.36
CA SER A 335 -1.80 30.83 8.05
C SER A 335 -1.63 31.73 9.28
N GLU A 336 -2.01 31.28 10.48
CA GLU A 336 -1.71 31.97 11.75
C GLU A 336 -0.35 31.65 12.38
N ASN A 337 0.36 30.60 11.95
CA ASN A 337 1.54 30.07 12.65
C ASN A 337 2.66 29.60 11.69
N LYS A 338 3.82 29.18 12.24
CA LYS A 338 5.02 28.80 11.47
C LYS A 338 4.84 27.61 10.50
N LEU A 339 3.92 26.66 10.74
CA LEU A 339 3.74 25.44 9.92
C LEU A 339 3.50 25.79 8.44
N SER A 340 2.76 26.87 8.18
CA SER A 340 2.49 27.42 6.84
C SER A 340 3.75 27.73 6.02
N ASN A 341 4.90 27.95 6.67
CA ASN A 341 6.15 28.38 6.03
C ASN A 341 7.36 27.52 6.49
N ARG A 342 7.13 26.25 6.80
CA ARG A 342 8.17 25.30 7.28
C ARG A 342 8.02 23.89 6.72
N PHE A 343 7.77 23.77 5.42
CA PHE A 343 7.74 22.46 4.73
C PHE A 343 9.10 21.73 4.88
N PRO A 344 9.15 20.46 5.32
CA PRO A 344 10.41 19.77 5.67
C PRO A 344 11.49 19.74 4.58
N ILE A 345 11.10 19.76 3.30
CA ILE A 345 12.04 19.81 2.17
C ILE A 345 12.87 21.10 2.12
N GLY A 346 12.37 22.21 2.71
CA GLY A 346 13.04 23.50 2.77
C GLY A 346 12.96 24.33 1.48
N LEU A 347 13.87 25.31 1.37
CA LEU A 347 13.98 26.20 0.21
C LEU A 347 15.31 25.95 -0.52
N GLU A 348 15.28 25.70 -1.84
CA GLU A 348 16.48 25.51 -2.68
C GLU A 348 17.52 26.63 -2.45
N GLU A 349 17.04 27.88 -2.41
CA GLU A 349 17.85 29.05 -2.11
C GLU A 349 18.63 28.98 -0.79
N GLN A 350 18.15 28.27 0.23
CA GLN A 350 18.85 28.11 1.51
C GLN A 350 19.70 26.85 1.53
N ILE A 351 19.18 25.75 0.96
CA ILE A 351 19.87 24.47 0.77
C ILE A 351 21.17 24.66 0.00
N LEU A 352 21.27 25.63 -0.90
CA LEU A 352 22.50 26.00 -1.63
C LEU A 352 23.52 26.80 -0.80
N LYS A 353 23.13 27.41 0.33
CA LYS A 353 23.95 28.43 1.04
C LYS A 353 24.65 27.93 2.32
N TRP A 354 24.16 26.88 3.00
CA TRP A 354 24.70 26.49 4.31
C TRP A 354 26.06 25.79 4.25
N ASP A 355 26.99 26.19 5.11
CA ASP A 355 28.26 25.48 5.36
C ASP A 355 28.10 24.31 6.36
N PRO A 356 29.08 23.37 6.43
CA PRO A 356 29.04 22.24 7.36
C PRO A 356 29.12 22.59 8.86
N ASP A 357 29.56 23.80 9.22
CA ASP A 357 29.59 24.25 10.61
C ASP A 357 28.22 24.77 11.05
N LYS A 358 27.44 25.43 10.17
CA LYS A 358 26.05 25.80 10.42
C LYS A 358 25.17 24.57 10.62
N ILE A 359 25.30 23.57 9.75
CA ILE A 359 24.60 22.27 9.87
C ILE A 359 24.94 21.61 11.23
N ARG A 360 26.21 21.64 11.65
CA ARG A 360 26.61 21.15 12.98
C ARG A 360 26.00 21.95 14.14
N ARG A 361 25.89 23.28 14.04
CA ARG A 361 25.30 24.12 15.10
C ARG A 361 23.81 23.85 15.33
N PHE A 362 23.04 23.47 14.30
CA PHE A 362 21.66 23.02 14.50
C PHE A 362 21.61 21.63 15.14
N HIS A 363 22.50 20.72 14.74
CA HIS A 363 22.66 19.41 15.40
C HIS A 363 22.98 19.56 16.91
N GLU A 364 23.99 20.35 17.26
CA GLU A 364 24.40 20.66 18.65
C GLU A 364 23.33 21.42 19.47
N ARG A 365 22.36 22.06 18.81
CA ARG A 365 21.21 22.72 19.45
C ARG A 365 20.19 21.69 19.92
N TRP A 366 19.83 20.75 19.06
CA TRP A 366 18.61 19.94 19.19
C TRP A 366 18.81 18.44 19.44
N TYR A 367 19.92 17.86 19.00
CA TYR A 367 20.17 16.41 19.07
C TYR A 367 20.89 16.04 20.37
N TYR A 368 20.15 16.06 21.48
CA TYR A 368 20.63 15.68 22.81
C TYR A 368 19.66 14.67 23.48
N PRO A 369 20.10 13.77 24.38
CA PRO A 369 19.31 12.59 24.75
C PRO A 369 17.98 12.93 25.43
N ALA A 370 17.92 14.00 26.23
CA ALA A 370 16.67 14.49 26.83
C ALA A 370 15.62 15.04 25.85
N ASN A 371 15.98 15.18 24.56
CA ASN A 371 15.12 15.60 23.46
C ASN A 371 14.82 14.44 22.47
N ALA A 372 14.86 13.19 22.94
CA ALA A 372 14.64 12.00 22.12
C ALA A 372 13.77 10.92 22.82
N THR A 373 13.12 10.09 22.01
CA THR A 373 12.44 8.86 22.42
C THR A 373 13.02 7.68 21.62
N LEU A 374 13.35 6.59 22.30
CA LEU A 374 13.63 5.30 21.66
C LEU A 374 12.40 4.38 21.78
N TYR A 375 11.77 4.06 20.66
CA TYR A 375 10.72 3.02 20.60
C TYR A 375 11.33 1.70 20.11
N LEU A 376 10.94 0.59 20.73
CA LEU A 376 11.48 -0.74 20.43
C LEU A 376 10.36 -1.80 20.49
N VAL A 377 9.98 -2.35 19.33
CA VAL A 377 8.81 -3.25 19.20
C VAL A 377 9.19 -4.53 18.47
N GLY A 378 8.83 -5.69 19.02
CA GLY A 378 9.10 -7.00 18.43
C GLY A 378 9.61 -8.04 19.41
N GLU A 379 10.31 -9.07 18.93
CA GLU A 379 10.54 -10.30 19.71
C GLU A 379 11.69 -10.14 20.71
N ILE A 380 11.32 -9.66 21.90
CA ILE A 380 12.23 -9.22 22.97
C ILE A 380 11.92 -10.03 24.24
N ASP A 381 12.46 -11.25 24.34
CA ASP A 381 12.13 -12.18 25.43
C ASP A 381 12.69 -11.74 26.82
N ASP A 382 13.80 -10.99 26.86
CA ASP A 382 14.43 -10.49 28.10
C ASP A 382 14.40 -8.95 28.12
N ILE A 383 13.24 -8.40 28.52
CA ILE A 383 13.04 -6.96 28.70
C ILE A 383 14.08 -6.35 29.68
N PRO A 384 14.38 -6.97 30.85
CA PRO A 384 15.47 -6.48 31.72
C PRO A 384 16.82 -6.38 31.02
N ARG A 385 17.15 -7.29 30.08
CA ARG A 385 18.35 -7.19 29.24
C ARG A 385 18.26 -6.09 28.21
N ALA A 386 17.14 -5.95 27.51
CA ALA A 386 16.95 -4.85 26.56
C ALA A 386 17.15 -3.48 27.24
N VAL A 387 16.60 -3.30 28.46
CA VAL A 387 16.85 -2.10 29.28
C VAL A 387 18.33 -1.94 29.62
N ARG A 388 19.03 -2.99 30.07
CA ARG A 388 20.49 -2.93 30.33
C ARG A 388 21.33 -2.61 29.09
N GLU A 389 20.92 -3.07 27.91
CA GLU A 389 21.60 -2.77 26.64
C GLU A 389 21.33 -1.32 26.19
N ILE A 390 20.13 -0.80 26.41
CA ILE A 390 19.78 0.62 26.23
C ILE A 390 20.59 1.50 27.22
N GLU A 391 20.65 1.15 28.50
CA GLU A 391 21.47 1.82 29.51
C GLU A 391 22.96 1.84 29.09
N ALA A 392 23.52 0.68 28.74
CA ALA A 392 24.94 0.56 28.39
C ALA A 392 25.35 1.34 27.13
N VAL A 393 24.46 1.48 26.14
CA VAL A 393 24.72 2.27 24.92
C VAL A 393 24.50 3.76 25.13
N PHE A 394 23.40 4.14 25.80
CA PHE A 394 22.94 5.54 25.80
C PHE A 394 23.20 6.32 27.08
N GLU A 395 23.39 5.72 28.26
CA GLU A 395 23.54 6.48 29.52
C GLU A 395 24.76 7.43 29.48
N HIS A 396 25.86 7.00 28.84
CA HIS A 396 27.08 7.80 28.72
C HIS A 396 27.08 8.78 27.53
N THR A 397 26.10 8.69 26.61
CA THR A 397 26.03 9.55 25.42
C THR A 397 26.01 11.02 25.81
N LEU A 398 26.91 11.79 25.18
CA LEU A 398 27.11 13.24 25.36
C LEU A 398 27.41 13.71 26.81
N SER A 399 27.67 12.79 27.76
CA SER A 399 27.93 13.11 29.16
C SER A 399 29.38 13.52 29.48
N GLY A 400 30.23 13.68 28.46
CA GLY A 400 31.68 13.84 28.61
C GLY A 400 32.26 14.95 27.74
N ASN A 401 31.88 16.20 27.98
CA ASN A 401 32.45 17.37 27.31
C ASN A 401 33.05 18.39 28.31
N GLU A 402 33.81 17.88 29.28
CA GLU A 402 34.81 18.66 30.03
C GLU A 402 36.22 18.31 29.51
N ALA A 403 37.15 19.27 29.60
CA ALA A 403 38.57 19.16 29.25
C ALA A 403 38.93 18.99 27.74
N ALA A 404 38.62 20.02 26.94
CA ALA A 404 39.51 20.41 25.84
C ALA A 404 40.60 21.37 26.37
N PRO A 405 41.90 21.19 26.04
CA PRO A 405 42.96 22.07 26.53
C PRO A 405 42.96 23.42 25.81
N MET A 406 43.08 24.51 26.57
CA MET A 406 43.11 25.87 26.02
C MET A 406 44.34 26.10 25.13
N SER A 407 44.13 26.48 23.87
CA SER A 407 45.17 27.12 23.05
C SER A 407 45.30 28.59 23.44
N THR A 408 46.54 29.08 23.57
CA THR A 408 46.81 30.42 24.13
C THR A 408 46.94 31.50 23.06
N GLY A 409 46.01 32.47 23.09
CA GLY A 409 46.31 33.86 22.73
C GLY A 409 45.83 34.35 21.37
N SER A 410 44.98 35.40 21.40
CA SER A 410 44.85 36.40 20.34
C SER A 410 44.57 37.77 20.99
N PRO A 411 45.45 38.79 20.83
CA PRO A 411 45.33 40.05 21.55
C PRO A 411 44.85 41.22 20.68
N PHE A 412 43.64 41.14 20.12
CA PHE A 412 42.98 42.31 19.51
C PHE A 412 41.45 42.20 19.67
N GLY A 413 40.89 42.87 20.68
CA GLY A 413 39.49 42.63 21.12
C GLY A 413 38.91 43.69 22.06
N ALA A 414 39.40 44.93 22.00
CA ALA A 414 38.73 46.09 22.56
C ALA A 414 38.15 46.95 21.42
N MET A 415 37.11 47.74 21.70
CA MET A 415 36.38 48.61 20.75
C MET A 415 35.39 47.91 19.79
N ALA A 416 34.33 47.28 20.32
CA ALA A 416 33.10 47.01 19.55
C ALA A 416 31.80 46.91 20.39
N SER A 417 31.78 47.37 21.65
CA SER A 417 30.56 47.38 22.47
C SER A 417 29.79 48.69 22.30
N LEU A 418 28.51 48.58 21.93
CA LEU A 418 27.46 49.61 22.03
C LEU A 418 27.53 50.82 21.07
N PHE A 419 27.15 50.59 19.81
CA PHE A 419 26.11 51.45 19.20
C PHE A 419 24.73 50.83 19.49
N ALA A 420 24.29 50.94 20.75
CA ALA A 420 22.93 50.58 21.16
C ALA A 420 22.52 51.38 22.42
N PRO A 421 21.95 52.58 22.25
CA PRO A 421 21.22 53.27 23.32
C PRO A 421 19.94 52.48 23.66
N LYS A 422 19.51 52.51 24.92
CA LYS A 422 18.33 51.77 25.40
C LYS A 422 17.36 52.69 26.15
N LEU A 423 16.06 52.47 25.93
CA LEU A 423 14.94 52.77 26.83
C LEU A 423 14.66 54.28 27.11
N PRO A 424 13.55 54.64 27.79
CA PRO A 424 12.34 53.88 28.12
C PRO A 424 11.06 54.52 27.52
N GLY A 425 9.87 54.01 27.89
CA GLY A 425 8.62 54.77 27.74
C GLY A 425 8.44 55.82 28.84
N GLY A 426 7.92 57.00 28.49
CA GLY A 426 7.70 58.12 29.41
C GLY A 426 8.62 59.33 29.11
N LEU A 427 8.08 60.54 29.27
CA LEU A 427 8.76 61.80 28.90
C LEU A 427 9.76 62.29 29.97
N ALA A 428 10.68 63.16 29.51
CA ALA A 428 11.54 64.09 30.27
C ALA A 428 12.90 63.60 30.87
N ALA A 429 13.93 63.67 30.02
CA ALA A 429 15.21 64.37 30.24
C ALA A 429 16.17 64.07 31.43
N SER A 430 17.42 63.75 31.06
CA SER A 430 18.68 64.42 31.51
C SER A 430 19.80 63.64 32.25
N LEU A 431 20.75 63.13 31.44
CA LEU A 431 22.23 63.25 31.58
C LEU A 431 23.09 62.41 32.58
N THR A 432 24.23 61.95 32.02
CA THR A 432 25.59 61.71 32.60
C THR A 432 25.90 60.56 33.58
N GLY A 433 26.99 59.81 33.29
CA GLY A 433 27.75 59.02 34.28
C GLY A 433 28.41 57.71 33.77
N GLU A 434 29.74 57.58 33.82
CA GLU A 434 30.51 56.44 33.30
C GLU A 434 30.65 55.21 34.25
N ARG A 435 31.05 54.05 33.68
CA ARG A 435 31.98 52.98 34.17
C ARG A 435 31.50 51.52 34.10
N SER A 436 32.48 50.63 34.11
CA SER A 436 32.42 49.21 33.69
C SER A 436 31.87 48.23 34.75
N PRO A 437 31.31 47.08 34.34
CA PRO A 437 30.83 46.03 35.24
C PRO A 437 31.97 45.15 35.80
N ALA A 438 31.70 44.50 36.94
CA ALA A 438 32.55 43.46 37.52
C ALA A 438 32.16 42.05 37.02
N THR A 439 33.07 41.09 37.20
CA THR A 439 32.84 39.67 36.91
C THR A 439 31.79 39.04 37.82
N ASP A 440 30.96 38.14 37.29
CA ASP A 440 30.30 37.09 38.07
C ASP A 440 30.41 35.73 37.38
N LYS A 441 30.27 34.64 38.14
CA LYS A 441 30.63 33.27 37.71
C LYS A 441 29.40 32.45 37.35
N LEU A 442 29.31 32.04 36.08
CA LEU A 442 28.29 31.10 35.62
C LEU A 442 28.46 29.72 36.29
N LYS A 443 27.37 29.18 36.82
CA LYS A 443 27.24 27.77 37.22
C LYS A 443 26.93 26.91 35.98
N PRO A 444 27.31 25.62 35.96
CA PRO A 444 26.90 24.71 34.90
C PRO A 444 25.38 24.53 34.90
N ILE A 445 24.74 24.80 33.76
CA ILE A 445 23.31 24.59 33.55
C ILE A 445 23.12 23.14 33.09
N LYS A 446 22.40 22.33 33.88
CA LYS A 446 21.80 21.11 33.32
C LYS A 446 20.78 21.54 32.26
N ARG A 447 20.91 21.04 31.03
CA ARG A 447 19.80 21.03 30.08
C ARG A 447 18.79 19.98 30.57
N GLU A 448 17.98 20.35 31.55
CA GLU A 448 16.73 19.65 31.82
C GLU A 448 15.87 19.71 30.56
N ARG A 449 15.01 18.70 30.35
CA ARG A 449 14.12 18.61 29.18
C ARG A 449 13.42 19.96 29.02
N GLN A 450 13.65 20.67 27.90
CA GLN A 450 12.76 21.76 27.49
C GLN A 450 11.36 21.14 27.50
N ALA A 451 10.48 21.66 28.37
CA ALA A 451 9.19 21.01 28.65
C ALA A 451 8.48 20.69 27.32
N VAL A 452 7.82 19.51 27.28
CA VAL A 452 7.08 18.97 26.11
C VAL A 452 6.60 20.13 25.26
N ARG A 453 7.10 20.22 24.00
CA ARG A 453 7.18 21.47 23.21
C ARG A 453 6.04 22.41 23.56
N PRO A 454 6.27 23.72 23.80
CA PRO A 454 5.17 24.68 23.80
C PRO A 454 4.41 24.46 22.48
N PRO A 455 3.14 24.01 22.54
CA PRO A 455 2.45 23.53 21.35
C PRO A 455 2.31 24.70 20.36
N VAL A 456 2.23 24.38 19.07
CA VAL A 456 2.04 25.42 18.06
C VAL A 456 0.78 26.22 18.42
N GLU A 457 0.92 27.54 18.55
CA GLU A 457 -0.19 28.40 18.96
C GLU A 457 -1.21 28.53 17.83
N HIS A 458 -2.21 27.65 17.84
CA HIS A 458 -3.31 27.66 16.88
C HIS A 458 -4.38 28.69 17.24
N LYS A 459 -5.00 29.25 16.19
CA LYS A 459 -6.30 29.92 16.30
C LYS A 459 -7.37 28.88 16.01
N TRP A 460 -8.19 28.59 17.02
CA TRP A 460 -9.22 27.55 16.98
C TRP A 460 -10.49 28.04 16.29
N SER A 461 -11.16 27.15 15.57
CA SER A 461 -12.51 27.32 15.01
C SER A 461 -13.58 27.14 16.09
N LEU A 462 -13.55 27.98 17.12
CA LEU A 462 -14.56 27.98 18.20
C LEU A 462 -15.48 29.20 18.05
N PRO A 463 -16.78 29.09 18.43
CA PRO A 463 -17.62 30.26 18.62
C PRO A 463 -17.07 31.17 19.74
N GLU A 464 -17.59 32.39 19.82
CA GLU A 464 -17.20 33.45 20.78
C GLU A 464 -15.79 34.07 20.63
N VAL A 465 -14.92 33.58 19.75
CA VAL A 465 -13.62 34.24 19.48
C VAL A 465 -13.78 35.35 18.43
N ASP A 466 -13.27 36.56 18.72
CA ASP A 466 -13.22 37.72 17.80
C ASP A 466 -12.31 37.44 16.56
N GLN A 467 -12.81 36.63 15.63
CA GLN A 467 -12.14 36.29 14.38
C GLN A 467 -12.93 36.82 13.18
N VAL A 468 -12.23 37.52 12.28
CA VAL A 468 -12.81 37.93 10.99
C VAL A 468 -12.82 36.71 10.06
N ALA A 469 -13.99 36.37 9.53
CA ALA A 469 -14.13 35.31 8.54
C ALA A 469 -13.22 35.59 7.33
N LYS A 470 -12.33 34.65 7.00
CA LYS A 470 -11.46 34.75 5.82
C LYS A 470 -12.31 34.49 4.55
N PRO A 471 -12.14 35.25 3.46
CA PRO A 471 -12.75 34.90 2.18
C PRO A 471 -12.15 33.58 1.64
N PRO A 472 -12.90 32.81 0.83
CA PRO A 472 -12.35 31.66 0.11
C PRO A 472 -11.12 32.05 -0.71
N VAL A 473 -10.05 31.25 -0.62
CA VAL A 473 -8.85 31.42 -1.44
C VAL A 473 -8.91 30.50 -2.65
N ILE A 474 -8.46 30.98 -3.81
CA ILE A 474 -8.51 30.26 -5.08
C ILE A 474 -7.09 30.02 -5.58
N PHE A 475 -6.70 28.76 -5.73
CA PHE A 475 -5.45 28.33 -6.34
C PHE A 475 -5.71 27.85 -7.78
N GLN A 476 -5.18 28.58 -8.76
CA GLN A 476 -5.34 28.32 -10.19
C GLN A 476 -4.05 27.82 -10.83
N HIS A 477 -4.09 26.64 -11.46
CA HIS A 477 -2.92 26.09 -12.18
C HIS A 477 -3.28 25.48 -13.54
N GLU A 478 -2.29 25.38 -14.42
CA GLU A 478 -2.46 24.79 -15.76
C GLU A 478 -2.68 23.28 -15.70
N LEU A 479 -2.10 22.61 -14.69
CA LEU A 479 -2.06 21.16 -14.48
C LEU A 479 -3.18 20.62 -13.56
N ILE A 480 -4.00 21.49 -12.97
CA ILE A 480 -5.22 21.06 -12.28
C ILE A 480 -6.27 20.67 -13.34
N GLN A 481 -7.16 19.76 -12.98
CA GLN A 481 -8.01 18.99 -13.90
C GLN A 481 -9.50 19.19 -13.55
N SER A 482 -9.88 18.74 -12.36
CA SER A 482 -11.18 18.92 -11.73
C SER A 482 -11.21 20.20 -10.89
N PHE A 483 -12.42 20.63 -10.54
CA PHE A 483 -12.61 21.55 -9.43
C PHE A 483 -12.49 20.78 -8.11
N SER A 484 -11.74 21.31 -7.14
CA SER A 484 -11.71 20.83 -5.75
C SER A 484 -11.89 22.01 -4.81
N ILE A 485 -12.67 21.85 -3.74
CA ILE A 485 -12.75 22.81 -2.63
C ILE A 485 -12.66 22.09 -1.30
N ASN A 486 -11.85 22.64 -0.41
CA ASN A 486 -11.54 22.10 0.92
C ASN A 486 -11.93 23.15 1.96
N MET A 487 -12.88 22.81 2.84
CA MET A 487 -13.29 23.63 3.97
C MET A 487 -12.78 23.03 5.27
N PHE A 488 -11.97 23.78 6.02
CA PHE A 488 -11.31 23.27 7.23
C PHE A 488 -11.89 23.89 8.50
N CYS A 489 -12.19 23.05 9.48
CA CYS A 489 -12.41 23.40 10.89
C CYS A 489 -11.25 22.84 11.73
N LYS A 490 -10.76 23.61 12.71
CA LYS A 490 -9.58 23.27 13.51
C LYS A 490 -9.87 23.45 15.00
N ILE A 491 -9.85 22.37 15.76
CA ILE A 491 -10.17 22.36 17.20
C ILE A 491 -9.03 21.70 18.02
N PRO A 492 -8.95 21.92 19.34
CA PRO A 492 -7.97 21.24 20.19
C PRO A 492 -8.17 19.73 20.18
N VAL A 493 -7.07 18.98 20.35
CA VAL A 493 -7.12 17.51 20.42
C VAL A 493 -7.80 17.03 21.71
N ASN A 494 -8.83 16.19 21.55
CA ASN A 494 -9.50 15.52 22.66
C ASN A 494 -8.70 14.28 23.08
N GLN A 495 -7.83 14.45 24.09
CA GLN A 495 -6.90 13.40 24.55
C GLN A 495 -7.61 12.20 25.16
N VAL A 496 -7.96 11.20 24.34
CA VAL A 496 -8.59 9.93 24.75
C VAL A 496 -7.85 9.25 25.91
N ARG A 497 -8.41 9.38 27.13
CA ARG A 497 -7.84 8.86 28.39
C ARG A 497 -8.87 8.26 29.34
N THR A 498 -10.14 8.55 29.15
CA THR A 498 -11.26 8.08 29.98
C THR A 498 -12.32 7.39 29.14
N TYR A 499 -13.22 6.66 29.79
CA TYR A 499 -14.37 6.04 29.11
C TYR A 499 -15.30 7.11 28.47
N LYS A 500 -15.36 8.31 29.04
CA LYS A 500 -16.06 9.51 28.51
C LYS A 500 -15.49 9.99 27.18
N ASP A 501 -14.16 10.01 27.04
CA ASP A 501 -13.51 10.40 25.78
C ASP A 501 -13.78 9.37 24.69
N LEU A 502 -13.66 8.08 25.03
CA LEU A 502 -13.98 6.97 24.12
C LEU A 502 -15.45 7.01 23.66
N ARG A 503 -16.37 7.39 24.57
CA ARG A 503 -17.79 7.63 24.27
C ARG A 503 -17.99 8.76 23.27
N SER A 504 -17.27 9.88 23.42
CA SER A 504 -17.30 10.98 22.44
C SER A 504 -16.82 10.53 21.05
N VAL A 505 -15.70 9.81 20.97
CA VAL A 505 -15.16 9.28 19.71
C VAL A 505 -16.15 8.31 19.04
N LEU A 506 -16.76 7.40 19.81
CA LEU A 506 -17.75 6.46 19.30
C LEU A 506 -18.99 7.17 18.72
N MET A 507 -19.54 8.14 19.44
CA MET A 507 -20.72 8.92 18.99
C MET A 507 -20.43 9.68 17.69
N LYS A 508 -19.29 10.40 17.63
CA LYS A 508 -18.82 11.08 16.42
C LYS A 508 -18.71 10.10 15.24
N ARG A 509 -18.06 8.95 15.44
CA ARG A 509 -17.80 7.98 14.38
C ARG A 509 -19.07 7.33 13.82
N ILE A 510 -20.06 7.05 14.67
CA ILE A 510 -21.38 6.56 14.21
C ILE A 510 -22.04 7.61 13.30
N PHE A 511 -22.05 8.88 13.74
CA PHE A 511 -22.67 9.98 12.99
C PHE A 511 -21.98 10.27 11.65
N LEU A 512 -20.64 10.28 11.64
CA LEU A 512 -19.83 10.46 10.43
C LEU A 512 -19.93 9.26 9.46
N SER A 513 -20.10 8.04 9.96
CA SER A 513 -20.35 6.85 9.12
C SER A 513 -21.67 6.98 8.34
N ALA A 514 -22.71 7.50 8.99
CA ALA A 514 -23.99 7.77 8.35
C ALA A 514 -23.88 8.89 7.29
N LEU A 515 -23.14 9.97 7.58
CA LEU A 515 -22.88 11.04 6.62
C LEU A 515 -22.19 10.52 5.35
N HIS A 516 -21.09 9.78 5.53
CA HIS A 516 -20.31 9.21 4.43
C HIS A 516 -21.17 8.28 3.56
N PHE A 517 -22.02 7.45 4.17
CA PHE A 517 -22.94 6.59 3.42
C PHE A 517 -23.98 7.39 2.62
N ARG A 518 -24.71 8.32 3.25
CA ARG A 518 -25.75 9.12 2.56
C ARG A 518 -25.18 9.95 1.40
N ILE A 519 -24.00 10.53 1.59
CA ILE A 519 -23.27 11.27 0.53
C ILE A 519 -22.86 10.32 -0.62
N ASN A 520 -22.31 9.15 -0.31
CA ASN A 520 -21.96 8.15 -1.32
C ASN A 520 -23.19 7.64 -2.10
N THR A 521 -24.36 7.54 -1.48
CA THR A 521 -25.62 7.25 -2.20
C THR A 521 -25.99 8.37 -3.16
N ARG A 522 -25.90 9.65 -2.74
CA ARG A 522 -26.19 10.81 -3.61
C ARG A 522 -25.30 10.84 -4.86
N TYR A 523 -24.03 10.49 -4.73
CA TYR A 523 -23.08 10.37 -5.86
C TYR A 523 -23.54 9.39 -6.94
N LYS A 524 -24.31 8.35 -6.58
CA LYS A 524 -24.66 7.23 -7.48
C LYS A 524 -26.00 7.44 -8.21
N SER A 525 -26.59 8.64 -8.07
CA SER A 525 -27.75 9.09 -8.85
C SER A 525 -27.42 9.27 -10.34
N SER A 526 -28.44 9.49 -11.18
CA SER A 526 -28.30 9.47 -12.65
C SER A 526 -27.40 10.57 -13.23
N ASN A 527 -27.21 11.69 -12.52
CA ASN A 527 -26.23 12.71 -12.89
C ASN A 527 -25.77 13.48 -11.63
N PRO A 528 -24.71 13.03 -10.93
CA PRO A 528 -24.20 13.72 -9.76
C PRO A 528 -23.47 15.01 -10.19
N PRO A 529 -23.69 16.15 -9.52
CA PRO A 529 -22.96 17.38 -9.85
C PRO A 529 -21.50 17.37 -9.35
N PHE A 530 -21.06 16.29 -8.68
CA PHE A 530 -19.77 16.15 -8.04
C PHE A 530 -19.13 14.78 -8.35
N THR A 531 -17.81 14.69 -8.22
CA THR A 531 -16.98 13.50 -8.49
C THR A 531 -16.67 12.73 -7.20
N SER A 532 -16.45 13.44 -6.09
CA SER A 532 -16.46 12.91 -4.73
C SER A 532 -16.85 14.01 -3.74
N VAL A 533 -17.42 13.61 -2.61
CA VAL A 533 -17.56 14.47 -1.43
C VAL A 533 -17.15 13.64 -0.22
N GLU A 534 -16.16 14.13 0.49
CA GLU A 534 -15.52 13.44 1.61
C GLU A 534 -15.53 14.38 2.82
N LEU A 535 -15.83 13.85 4.00
CA LEU A 535 -15.68 14.59 5.25
C LEU A 535 -14.85 13.77 6.23
N ASP A 536 -13.65 14.26 6.52
CA ASP A 536 -12.73 13.68 7.50
C ASP A 536 -12.83 14.41 8.85
N HIS A 537 -12.52 13.69 9.93
CA HIS A 537 -12.40 14.21 11.29
C HIS A 537 -11.29 13.45 12.03
N SER A 538 -10.06 13.98 11.96
CA SER A 538 -8.85 13.32 12.48
C SER A 538 -8.12 14.20 13.51
N ASP A 539 -7.72 13.60 14.64
CA ASP A 539 -6.96 14.26 15.71
C ASP A 539 -5.47 14.39 15.32
N SER A 540 -4.97 15.50 14.76
CA SER A 540 -3.61 15.53 14.18
C SER A 540 -2.45 15.78 15.15
N GLY A 541 -1.41 14.94 15.01
CA GLY A 541 -0.10 15.04 15.68
C GLY A 541 1.02 15.62 14.82
N ARG A 542 0.90 15.67 13.48
CA ARG A 542 1.77 16.50 12.61
C ARG A 542 1.40 17.97 12.77
N GLU A 543 0.10 18.27 12.73
CA GLU A 543 -0.40 19.64 12.83
C GLU A 543 -0.54 20.11 14.29
N GLY A 544 -0.75 19.20 15.25
CA GLY A 544 -0.98 19.53 16.66
C GLY A 544 -2.43 19.86 17.03
N CYS A 545 -3.38 19.59 16.14
CA CYS A 545 -4.79 19.97 16.24
C CYS A 545 -5.71 18.93 15.60
N THR A 546 -6.93 18.74 16.11
CA THR A 546 -7.97 18.00 15.39
C THR A 546 -8.45 18.84 14.20
N VAL A 547 -8.43 18.23 13.02
CA VAL A 547 -8.88 18.84 11.77
C VAL A 547 -10.16 18.15 11.32
N THR A 548 -11.19 18.93 11.00
CA THR A 548 -12.37 18.44 10.27
C THR A 548 -12.36 19.08 8.89
N THR A 549 -12.34 18.27 7.84
CA THR A 549 -12.22 18.76 6.46
C THR A 549 -13.39 18.27 5.64
N LEU A 550 -14.17 19.18 5.04
CA LEU A 550 -15.08 18.85 3.95
C LEU A 550 -14.34 19.09 2.62
N THR A 551 -14.12 18.03 1.87
CA THR A 551 -13.53 18.07 0.53
C THR A 551 -14.60 17.73 -0.51
N VAL A 552 -14.81 18.63 -1.46
CA VAL A 552 -15.76 18.46 -2.58
C VAL A 552 -14.96 18.51 -3.88
N THR A 553 -14.94 17.42 -4.64
CA THR A 553 -14.37 17.38 -6.00
C THR A 553 -15.48 17.31 -7.04
N ALA A 554 -15.31 17.97 -8.19
CA ALA A 554 -16.34 18.04 -9.23
C ALA A 554 -15.76 18.32 -10.62
N GLU A 555 -16.55 18.08 -11.66
CA GLU A 555 -16.25 18.63 -12.97
C GLU A 555 -16.37 20.17 -12.95
N PRO A 556 -15.44 20.92 -13.56
CA PRO A 556 -15.47 22.39 -13.54
C PRO A 556 -16.71 23.04 -14.16
N GLN A 557 -17.57 22.31 -14.86
CA GLN A 557 -18.85 22.83 -15.35
C GLN A 557 -19.94 22.83 -14.24
N ASN A 558 -19.87 21.92 -13.27
CA ASN A 558 -20.93 21.66 -12.28
C ASN A 558 -20.62 22.18 -10.86
N TRP A 559 -19.46 22.81 -10.64
CA TRP A 559 -18.91 23.13 -9.32
C TRP A 559 -19.88 23.85 -8.35
N LYS A 560 -20.70 24.79 -8.83
CA LYS A 560 -21.70 25.49 -7.98
C LYS A 560 -22.75 24.54 -7.42
N SER A 561 -23.17 23.56 -8.23
CA SER A 561 -24.12 22.52 -7.84
C SER A 561 -23.47 21.49 -6.91
N ALA A 562 -22.18 21.18 -7.10
CA ALA A 562 -21.41 20.32 -6.20
C ALA A 562 -21.37 20.87 -4.76
N ILE A 563 -20.97 22.15 -4.60
CA ILE A 563 -20.98 22.84 -3.30
C ILE A 563 -22.39 22.81 -2.68
N LYS A 564 -23.40 23.17 -3.47
CA LYS A 564 -24.79 23.26 -3.01
C LYS A 564 -25.30 21.92 -2.46
N VAL A 565 -25.05 20.80 -3.16
CA VAL A 565 -25.48 19.46 -2.71
C VAL A 565 -24.67 18.98 -1.49
N ALA A 566 -23.36 19.24 -1.44
CA ALA A 566 -22.55 18.88 -0.28
C ALA A 566 -23.02 19.59 1.00
N VAL A 567 -23.26 20.92 0.92
CA VAL A 567 -23.79 21.71 2.04
C VAL A 567 -25.22 21.30 2.41
N HIS A 568 -26.07 20.97 1.41
CA HIS A 568 -27.43 20.49 1.63
C HIS A 568 -27.48 19.18 2.43
N GLU A 569 -26.73 18.16 2.03
CA GLU A 569 -26.75 16.85 2.71
C GLU A 569 -26.11 16.92 4.13
N VAL A 570 -25.06 17.73 4.30
CA VAL A 570 -24.47 18.03 5.63
C VAL A 570 -25.48 18.71 6.56
N ARG A 571 -26.21 19.72 6.08
CA ARG A 571 -27.27 20.40 6.85
C ARG A 571 -28.46 19.47 7.12
N ARG A 572 -28.82 18.63 6.16
CA ARG A 572 -29.90 17.63 6.25
C ARG A 572 -29.61 16.58 7.33
N LEU A 573 -28.36 16.11 7.44
CA LEU A 573 -27.97 15.23 8.55
C LEU A 573 -28.00 15.96 9.90
N LYS A 574 -27.58 17.24 9.98
CA LYS A 574 -27.69 18.01 11.23
C LYS A 574 -29.14 18.14 11.72
N GLU A 575 -30.08 18.48 10.84
CA GLU A 575 -31.47 18.76 11.22
C GLU A 575 -32.24 17.48 11.61
N PHE A 576 -32.11 16.40 10.83
CA PHE A 576 -32.89 15.17 11.03
C PHE A 576 -32.15 14.06 11.78
N GLY A 577 -30.82 14.18 11.91
CA GLY A 577 -29.97 13.20 12.58
C GLY A 577 -29.85 11.86 11.86
N VAL A 578 -29.24 10.94 12.59
CA VAL A 578 -29.15 9.50 12.33
C VAL A 578 -30.42 8.83 12.86
N THR A 579 -30.91 7.80 12.17
CA THR A 579 -32.04 6.95 12.60
C THR A 579 -31.59 5.88 13.59
N MET A 580 -32.54 5.27 14.32
CA MET A 580 -32.22 4.16 15.23
C MET A 580 -31.66 2.94 14.47
N GLY A 581 -32.16 2.66 13.25
CA GLY A 581 -31.65 1.57 12.40
C GLY A 581 -30.22 1.82 11.89
N GLU A 582 -29.90 3.05 11.49
CA GLU A 582 -28.51 3.44 11.16
C GLU A 582 -27.59 3.36 12.39
N MET A 583 -28.00 3.94 13.53
CA MET A 583 -27.20 3.92 14.77
C MET A 583 -26.88 2.48 15.20
N THR A 584 -27.90 1.61 15.24
CA THR A 584 -27.72 0.19 15.59
C THR A 584 -26.78 -0.50 14.61
N ARG A 585 -26.96 -0.28 13.31
CA ARG A 585 -26.14 -0.88 12.24
C ARG A 585 -24.66 -0.49 12.34
N TYR A 586 -24.38 0.80 12.50
CA TYR A 586 -23.00 1.25 12.62
C TYR A 586 -22.39 0.80 13.94
N MET A 587 -23.13 0.87 15.06
CA MET A 587 -22.68 0.33 16.35
C MET A 587 -22.31 -1.16 16.24
N ASP A 588 -23.18 -1.99 15.67
CA ASP A 588 -22.92 -3.42 15.45
C ASP A 588 -21.68 -3.64 14.58
N ALA A 589 -21.53 -2.88 13.48
CA ALA A 589 -20.37 -2.98 12.60
C ALA A 589 -19.06 -2.60 13.31
N LEU A 590 -19.07 -1.53 14.12
CA LEU A 590 -17.90 -1.08 14.90
C LEU A 590 -17.52 -2.08 16.00
N ILE A 591 -18.51 -2.69 16.67
CA ILE A 591 -18.28 -3.75 17.66
C ILE A 591 -17.67 -4.98 16.98
N LYS A 592 -18.23 -5.45 15.86
CA LYS A 592 -17.69 -6.61 15.12
C LYS A 592 -16.27 -6.37 14.60
N ASP A 593 -15.96 -5.18 14.09
CA ASP A 593 -14.59 -4.78 13.69
C ASP A 593 -13.62 -4.86 14.87
N SER A 594 -13.97 -4.23 16.00
CA SER A 594 -13.16 -4.30 17.22
C SER A 594 -12.95 -5.72 17.75
N GLU A 595 -13.97 -6.58 17.65
CA GLU A 595 -13.89 -8.01 18.03
C GLU A 595 -12.92 -8.78 17.12
N GLN A 596 -12.99 -8.54 15.80
CA GLN A 596 -12.07 -9.16 14.84
C GLN A 596 -10.62 -8.72 15.10
N LEU A 597 -10.39 -7.43 15.38
CA LEU A 597 -9.07 -6.89 15.74
C LEU A 597 -8.56 -7.47 17.07
N ALA A 598 -9.44 -7.66 18.06
CA ALA A 598 -9.13 -8.31 19.32
C ALA A 598 -8.77 -9.80 19.17
N MET A 599 -9.41 -10.51 18.23
CA MET A 599 -9.04 -11.88 17.86
C MET A 599 -7.75 -11.96 17.05
N MET A 600 -7.40 -10.88 16.34
CA MET A 600 -6.15 -10.74 15.58
C MET A 600 -4.97 -10.22 16.42
N ILE A 601 -5.11 -10.04 17.75
CA ILE A 601 -4.09 -9.47 18.64
C ILE A 601 -2.69 -10.10 18.51
N ASP A 602 -2.60 -11.43 18.40
CA ASP A 602 -1.32 -12.15 18.23
C ASP A 602 -0.86 -12.24 16.76
N SER A 603 -1.56 -11.59 15.83
CA SER A 603 -1.22 -11.48 14.40
C SER A 603 -0.87 -10.06 13.92
N VAL A 604 -1.07 -9.02 14.76
CA VAL A 604 -0.78 -7.62 14.39
C VAL A 604 0.74 -7.40 14.25
N PRO A 605 1.25 -6.89 13.12
CA PRO A 605 2.68 -6.65 12.91
C PRO A 605 3.31 -5.66 13.90
N SER A 606 4.63 -5.78 14.09
CA SER A 606 5.42 -4.90 14.96
C SER A 606 5.55 -3.47 14.41
N VAL A 607 5.40 -3.26 13.10
CA VAL A 607 5.40 -1.92 12.49
C VAL A 607 4.09 -1.21 12.84
N ASP A 608 2.95 -1.83 12.55
CA ASP A 608 1.61 -1.31 12.80
C ASP A 608 1.40 -0.94 14.28
N ASN A 609 1.83 -1.80 15.21
CA ASN A 609 1.82 -1.51 16.65
C ASN A 609 2.77 -0.37 17.04
N LEU A 610 3.94 -0.27 16.41
CA LEU A 610 4.94 0.77 16.69
C LEU A 610 4.44 2.15 16.21
N ASP A 611 3.86 2.19 15.03
CA ASP A 611 3.29 3.39 14.43
C ASP A 611 2.14 3.91 15.32
N PHE A 612 1.18 3.05 15.66
CA PHE A 612 0.10 3.34 16.62
C PHE A 612 0.60 3.85 18.00
N ILE A 613 1.74 3.36 18.49
CA ILE A 613 2.35 3.79 19.76
C ILE A 613 3.05 5.14 19.65
N MET A 614 3.83 5.37 18.59
CA MET A 614 4.49 6.65 18.32
C MET A 614 3.44 7.75 18.18
N GLU A 615 2.40 7.46 17.41
CA GLU A 615 1.23 8.30 17.27
C GLU A 615 0.60 8.58 18.65
N SER A 616 0.20 7.53 19.39
CA SER A 616 -0.47 7.70 20.69
C SER A 616 0.33 8.50 21.72
N ASP A 617 1.66 8.37 21.77
CA ASP A 617 2.51 9.16 22.68
C ASP A 617 2.61 10.64 22.24
N ALA A 618 2.58 10.92 20.94
CA ALA A 618 2.64 12.28 20.39
C ALA A 618 1.41 13.13 20.76
N LEU A 619 0.19 12.56 20.71
CA LEU A 619 -1.02 13.22 21.23
C LEU A 619 -1.28 12.97 22.72
N GLY A 620 -0.61 12.00 23.33
CA GLY A 620 -0.81 11.61 24.72
C GLY A 620 -2.13 10.87 24.98
N HIS A 621 -2.61 10.10 23.99
CA HIS A 621 -3.69 9.14 24.16
C HIS A 621 -3.27 7.96 25.04
N THR A 622 -4.25 7.22 25.56
CA THR A 622 -3.97 5.97 26.29
C THR A 622 -3.85 4.81 25.32
N VAL A 623 -2.62 4.38 25.04
CA VAL A 623 -2.35 3.11 24.34
C VAL A 623 -2.98 1.97 25.13
N MET A 624 -3.98 1.32 24.53
CA MET A 624 -4.59 0.05 24.92
C MET A 624 -4.03 -1.10 24.05
N ASP A 625 -4.18 -2.35 24.48
CA ASP A 625 -4.14 -3.48 23.54
C ASP A 625 -5.51 -3.71 22.86
N GLN A 626 -5.57 -4.57 21.85
CA GLN A 626 -6.76 -4.77 21.03
C GLN A 626 -7.92 -5.40 21.82
N LEU A 627 -7.64 -6.23 22.84
CA LEU A 627 -8.66 -6.79 23.74
C LEU A 627 -9.19 -5.71 24.68
N GLN A 628 -8.31 -4.92 25.30
CA GLN A 628 -8.65 -3.77 26.13
C GLN A 628 -9.50 -2.74 25.36
N GLY A 629 -9.19 -2.50 24.08
CA GLY A 629 -9.96 -1.64 23.21
C GLY A 629 -11.37 -2.16 22.95
N HIS A 630 -11.52 -3.45 22.64
CA HIS A 630 -12.83 -4.10 22.45
C HIS A 630 -13.66 -4.13 23.75
N ASP A 631 -13.09 -4.59 24.87
CA ASP A 631 -13.75 -4.62 26.18
C ASP A 631 -14.21 -3.21 26.61
N SER A 632 -13.38 -2.19 26.34
CA SER A 632 -13.71 -0.80 26.65
C SER A 632 -14.76 -0.22 25.70
N LEU A 633 -14.77 -0.63 24.42
CA LEU A 633 -15.82 -0.25 23.48
C LEU A 633 -17.17 -0.84 23.87
N LEU A 634 -17.21 -2.13 24.24
CA LEU A 634 -18.43 -2.80 24.74
C LEU A 634 -18.99 -2.11 25.98
N GLY A 635 -18.13 -1.81 26.97
CA GLY A 635 -18.52 -1.12 28.21
C GLY A 635 -19.07 0.31 27.99
N VAL A 636 -18.81 0.91 26.83
CA VAL A 636 -19.33 2.23 26.43
C VAL A 636 -20.53 2.11 25.50
N ALA A 637 -20.59 1.11 24.62
CA ALA A 637 -21.63 0.95 23.61
C ALA A 637 -23.05 0.87 24.20
N GLU A 638 -23.24 0.10 25.29
CA GLU A 638 -24.52 0.02 26.02
C GLU A 638 -24.99 1.36 26.61
N THR A 639 -24.11 2.37 26.66
CA THR A 639 -24.36 3.66 27.31
C THR A 639 -24.75 4.77 26.34
N VAL A 640 -24.61 4.57 25.04
CA VAL A 640 -24.81 5.61 24.02
C VAL A 640 -26.30 5.75 23.68
N THR A 641 -26.84 6.97 23.69
CA THR A 641 -28.22 7.25 23.23
C THR A 641 -28.26 7.97 21.88
N LEU A 642 -29.37 7.84 21.15
CA LEU A 642 -29.55 8.47 19.83
C LEU A 642 -29.55 10.00 19.91
N GLU A 643 -30.08 10.57 21.00
CA GLU A 643 -30.12 12.03 21.23
C GLU A 643 -28.70 12.60 21.39
N GLU A 644 -27.82 11.90 22.10
CA GLU A 644 -26.41 12.29 22.28
C GLU A 644 -25.59 12.11 20.99
N VAL A 645 -25.79 11.02 20.24
CA VAL A 645 -25.16 10.80 18.92
C VAL A 645 -25.49 11.95 17.97
N ASN A 646 -26.76 12.35 17.91
CA ASN A 646 -27.20 13.43 17.04
C ASN A 646 -26.72 14.81 17.53
N THR A 647 -26.62 15.03 18.85
CA THR A 647 -26.09 16.28 19.42
C THR A 647 -24.59 16.44 19.14
N VAL A 648 -23.77 15.45 19.54
CA VAL A 648 -22.31 15.48 19.36
C VAL A 648 -21.93 15.40 17.87
N GLY A 649 -22.77 14.77 17.04
CA GLY A 649 -22.65 14.80 15.59
C GLY A 649 -22.92 16.17 14.98
N ALA A 650 -23.98 16.85 15.43
CA ALA A 650 -24.32 18.19 14.99
C ALA A 650 -23.21 19.21 15.28
N GLU A 651 -22.58 19.12 16.46
CA GLU A 651 -21.42 19.95 16.86
C GLU A 651 -20.26 19.90 15.84
N VAL A 652 -19.97 18.72 15.28
CA VAL A 652 -18.88 18.54 14.29
C VAL A 652 -19.22 19.21 12.95
N LEU A 653 -20.51 19.37 12.59
CA LEU A 653 -20.95 19.88 11.29
C LEU A 653 -21.35 21.37 11.29
N GLU A 654 -21.28 22.08 12.42
CA GLU A 654 -21.78 23.47 12.52
C GLU A 654 -21.06 24.46 11.59
N PHE A 655 -19.75 24.29 11.38
CA PHE A 655 -18.94 25.19 10.54
C PHE A 655 -19.34 25.19 9.06
N ILE A 656 -20.11 24.18 8.63
CA ILE A 656 -20.68 24.05 7.28
C ILE A 656 -22.18 24.39 7.32
N SER A 657 -22.93 23.72 8.21
CA SER A 657 -24.40 23.74 8.26
C SER A 657 -25.00 25.05 8.78
N ASP A 658 -24.23 25.82 9.56
CA ASP A 658 -24.61 27.14 10.09
C ASP A 658 -23.67 28.26 9.59
N PHE A 659 -22.91 28.00 8.52
CA PHE A 659 -21.93 28.92 7.96
C PHE A 659 -22.50 30.34 7.74
N GLY A 660 -21.90 31.32 8.41
CA GLY A 660 -22.31 32.72 8.36
C GLY A 660 -23.27 33.17 9.46
N LYS A 661 -23.77 32.27 10.33
CA LYS A 661 -24.47 32.64 11.57
C LYS A 661 -23.46 33.08 12.64
N PRO A 662 -23.79 34.06 13.51
CA PRO A 662 -22.87 34.57 14.54
C PRO A 662 -22.60 33.57 15.68
N SER A 663 -23.39 32.50 15.78
CA SER A 663 -23.20 31.41 16.75
C SER A 663 -22.33 30.27 16.22
N ALA A 664 -21.98 30.26 14.93
CA ALA A 664 -21.31 29.13 14.29
C ALA A 664 -19.77 29.22 14.44
N PRO A 665 -19.07 28.08 14.60
CA PRO A 665 -17.61 28.04 14.50
C PRO A 665 -17.14 28.43 13.09
N LEU A 666 -16.18 29.36 13.02
CA LEU A 666 -15.66 29.87 11.75
C LEU A 666 -14.64 28.90 11.12
N PRO A 667 -14.75 28.57 9.81
CA PRO A 667 -13.74 27.80 9.11
C PRO A 667 -12.35 28.45 9.19
N ALA A 668 -11.34 27.65 9.55
CA ALA A 668 -9.95 28.09 9.64
C ALA A 668 -9.38 28.50 8.28
N ALA A 669 -9.81 27.83 7.22
CA ALA A 669 -9.58 28.18 5.82
C ALA A 669 -10.67 27.57 4.92
N ILE A 670 -10.89 28.19 3.76
CA ILE A 670 -11.62 27.61 2.64
C ILE A 670 -10.71 27.80 1.41
N VAL A 671 -10.35 26.71 0.74
CA VAL A 671 -9.40 26.73 -0.39
C VAL A 671 -9.99 25.97 -1.57
N ALA A 672 -10.17 26.65 -2.70
CA ALA A 672 -10.59 26.08 -3.97
C ALA A 672 -9.38 25.91 -4.91
N CYS A 673 -9.05 24.67 -5.25
CA CYS A 673 -8.00 24.32 -6.21
C CYS A 673 -8.66 23.99 -7.55
N VAL A 674 -8.35 24.78 -8.59
CA VAL A 674 -9.12 24.78 -9.85
C VAL A 674 -8.21 24.89 -11.09
N PRO A 675 -8.63 24.36 -12.25
CA PRO A 675 -7.89 24.53 -13.49
C PRO A 675 -7.90 26.00 -13.94
N LYS A 676 -6.84 26.44 -14.63
CA LYS A 676 -6.85 27.70 -15.42
C LYS A 676 -7.68 27.61 -16.69
N LYS A 677 -7.79 26.40 -17.25
CA LYS A 677 -8.43 26.12 -18.54
C LYS A 677 -9.32 24.89 -18.47
N VAL A 678 -10.53 24.99 -19.02
CA VAL A 678 -11.54 23.93 -19.05
C VAL A 678 -11.96 23.66 -20.49
N HIS A 679 -12.10 22.38 -20.83
CA HIS A 679 -12.69 21.97 -22.11
C HIS A 679 -14.21 22.12 -22.04
N ILE A 680 -14.78 22.91 -22.94
CA ILE A 680 -16.22 23.02 -23.16
C ILE A 680 -16.52 22.40 -24.52
N ASP A 681 -17.42 21.41 -24.53
CA ASP A 681 -17.73 20.63 -25.72
C ASP A 681 -18.29 21.52 -26.85
N GLY A 682 -17.72 21.37 -28.05
CA GLY A 682 -18.00 22.23 -29.21
C GLY A 682 -17.28 23.60 -29.23
N VAL A 683 -16.66 24.03 -28.13
CA VAL A 683 -15.92 25.30 -28.03
C VAL A 683 -14.40 25.09 -27.91
N GLY A 684 -13.95 24.03 -27.24
CA GLY A 684 -12.53 23.72 -27.01
C GLY A 684 -12.04 24.16 -25.63
N GLU A 685 -10.74 24.46 -25.50
CA GLU A 685 -10.20 25.04 -24.25
C GLU A 685 -10.69 26.49 -24.06
N SER A 686 -11.26 26.75 -22.89
CA SER A 686 -11.73 28.06 -22.44
C SER A 686 -11.07 28.45 -21.11
N SER A 687 -10.95 29.73 -20.79
CA SER A 687 -10.48 30.20 -19.48
C SER A 687 -11.53 29.92 -18.41
N PHE A 688 -11.10 29.37 -17.28
CA PHE A 688 -12.00 29.11 -16.14
C PHE A 688 -11.93 30.27 -15.14
N GLU A 689 -13.04 31.01 -15.05
CA GLU A 689 -13.21 32.14 -14.13
C GLU A 689 -14.11 31.73 -12.95
N ILE A 690 -13.72 32.15 -11.75
CA ILE A 690 -14.40 31.85 -10.49
C ILE A 690 -14.01 32.92 -9.46
N SER A 691 -14.96 33.36 -8.64
CA SER A 691 -14.75 34.35 -7.56
C SER A 691 -15.04 33.79 -6.17
N PRO A 692 -14.39 34.32 -5.10
CA PRO A 692 -14.70 33.98 -3.70
C PRO A 692 -16.15 34.28 -3.32
N GLU A 693 -16.75 35.30 -3.94
CA GLU A 693 -18.14 35.70 -3.77
C GLU A 693 -19.09 34.61 -4.27
N GLU A 694 -18.88 34.05 -5.47
CA GLU A 694 -19.71 32.97 -6.03
C GLU A 694 -19.58 31.66 -5.25
N ILE A 695 -18.40 31.36 -4.69
CA ILE A 695 -18.22 30.23 -3.76
C ILE A 695 -19.11 30.44 -2.53
N THR A 696 -19.04 31.63 -1.93
CA THR A 696 -19.83 32.03 -0.75
C THR A 696 -21.34 32.02 -1.03
N GLU A 697 -21.76 32.42 -2.24
CA GLU A 697 -23.14 32.36 -2.71
C GLU A 697 -23.62 30.92 -2.92
N SER A 698 -22.79 30.07 -3.55
CA SER A 698 -23.12 28.65 -3.78
C SER A 698 -23.30 27.87 -2.47
N MET A 699 -22.51 28.20 -1.44
CA MET A 699 -22.69 27.66 -0.08
C MET A 699 -24.03 28.10 0.52
N LYS A 700 -24.36 29.39 0.46
CA LYS A 700 -25.64 29.93 0.96
C LYS A 700 -26.85 29.33 0.25
N ALA A 701 -26.76 29.08 -1.06
CA ALA A 701 -27.82 28.42 -1.83
C ALA A 701 -28.12 26.98 -1.33
N GLY A 702 -27.14 26.26 -0.76
CA GLY A 702 -27.36 24.98 -0.07
C GLY A 702 -27.98 25.11 1.33
N LEU A 703 -27.74 26.24 2.00
CA LEU A 703 -28.35 26.57 3.30
C LEU A 703 -29.80 27.09 3.18
N GLU A 704 -30.20 27.60 2.02
CA GLU A 704 -31.55 28.13 1.77
C GLU A 704 -32.51 27.07 1.16
N GLU A 705 -31.99 26.05 0.48
CA GLU A 705 -32.81 24.99 -0.13
C GLU A 705 -33.60 24.16 0.91
N PRO A 706 -34.87 23.79 0.66
CA PRO A 706 -35.62 22.93 1.56
C PRO A 706 -34.96 21.55 1.74
N ILE A 707 -34.93 21.10 3.00
CA ILE A 707 -34.46 19.79 3.43
C ILE A 707 -35.65 18.94 3.87
N TYR A 708 -35.58 17.63 3.64
CA TYR A 708 -36.60 16.64 4.00
C TYR A 708 -35.92 15.40 4.59
N PRO A 709 -36.56 14.66 5.52
CA PRO A 709 -35.97 13.45 6.09
C PRO A 709 -35.70 12.37 5.03
N GLU A 710 -34.79 11.44 5.33
CA GLU A 710 -34.56 10.24 4.52
C GLU A 710 -35.60 9.16 4.86
N PRO A 711 -36.15 8.41 3.88
CA PRO A 711 -36.86 7.17 4.19
C PRO A 711 -35.88 6.13 4.74
N GLU A 712 -36.26 5.43 5.81
CA GLU A 712 -35.45 4.34 6.36
C GLU A 712 -35.46 3.13 5.39
N LEU A 713 -34.27 2.60 5.06
CA LEU A 713 -34.12 1.49 4.12
C LEU A 713 -34.10 0.15 4.84
N GLU A 714 -35.04 -0.73 4.47
CA GLU A 714 -35.00 -2.14 4.89
C GLU A 714 -33.84 -2.87 4.19
N VAL A 715 -32.87 -3.33 4.98
CA VAL A 715 -31.68 -4.03 4.49
C VAL A 715 -31.91 -5.55 4.56
N PRO A 716 -31.69 -6.31 3.46
CA PRO A 716 -31.86 -7.75 3.47
C PRO A 716 -30.89 -8.44 4.45
N LYS A 717 -31.33 -9.56 5.02
CA LYS A 717 -30.48 -10.45 5.85
C LYS A 717 -29.76 -11.51 5.02
N GLU A 718 -30.39 -11.93 3.92
CA GLU A 718 -29.92 -12.91 2.94
C GLU A 718 -30.31 -12.36 1.56
N LEU A 719 -29.47 -12.55 0.54
CA LEU A 719 -29.77 -12.19 -0.85
C LEU A 719 -30.43 -13.33 -1.63
N ILE A 720 -30.31 -14.56 -1.12
CA ILE A 720 -30.92 -15.78 -1.68
C ILE A 720 -31.52 -16.54 -0.50
N THR A 721 -32.83 -16.76 -0.49
CA THR A 721 -33.48 -17.47 0.61
C THR A 721 -33.19 -18.98 0.56
N GLN A 722 -33.25 -19.64 1.71
CA GLN A 722 -33.09 -21.10 1.80
C GLN A 722 -34.04 -21.88 0.86
N SER A 723 -35.26 -21.39 0.62
CA SER A 723 -36.21 -22.05 -0.28
C SER A 723 -35.80 -21.95 -1.75
N GLU A 724 -35.29 -20.80 -2.18
CA GLU A 724 -34.79 -20.60 -3.55
C GLU A 724 -33.52 -21.41 -3.79
N LEU A 725 -32.65 -21.49 -2.77
CA LEU A 725 -31.44 -22.31 -2.78
C LEU A 725 -31.75 -23.81 -2.93
N GLU A 726 -32.78 -24.32 -2.25
CA GLU A 726 -33.23 -25.71 -2.38
C GLU A 726 -33.79 -26.00 -3.78
N ASP A 727 -34.63 -25.11 -4.33
CA ASP A 727 -35.14 -25.21 -5.70
C ASP A 727 -34.02 -25.19 -6.76
N LEU A 728 -33.02 -24.31 -6.59
CA LEU A 728 -31.82 -24.26 -7.44
C LEU A 728 -31.02 -25.57 -7.37
N LYS A 729 -30.80 -26.12 -6.16
CA LYS A 729 -30.09 -27.40 -5.99
C LYS A 729 -30.84 -28.58 -6.61
N VAL A 730 -32.17 -28.62 -6.51
CA VAL A 730 -33.02 -29.63 -7.18
C VAL A 730 -32.95 -29.53 -8.71
N ARG A 731 -32.94 -28.29 -9.23
CA ARG A 731 -32.92 -27.98 -10.67
C ARG A 731 -31.55 -28.24 -11.32
N HIS A 732 -30.46 -27.79 -10.71
CA HIS A 732 -29.11 -27.82 -11.30
C HIS A 732 -28.29 -29.06 -10.89
N ARG A 733 -28.63 -29.72 -9.78
CA ARG A 733 -27.95 -30.92 -9.25
C ARG A 733 -26.43 -30.76 -9.13
N PRO A 734 -25.95 -29.75 -8.37
CA PRO A 734 -24.53 -29.47 -8.22
C PRO A 734 -23.75 -30.69 -7.72
N SER A 735 -22.61 -30.97 -8.35
CA SER A 735 -21.72 -32.06 -7.96
C SER A 735 -20.27 -31.79 -8.37
N PHE A 736 -19.32 -32.40 -7.67
CA PHE A 736 -17.91 -32.38 -8.08
C PHE A 736 -17.65 -33.45 -9.15
N VAL A 737 -16.91 -33.08 -10.19
CA VAL A 737 -16.59 -33.94 -11.35
C VAL A 737 -15.09 -34.24 -11.40
N PRO A 738 -14.66 -35.37 -12.01
CA PRO A 738 -13.25 -35.72 -12.08
C PRO A 738 -12.46 -34.81 -13.02
N PHE A 739 -11.17 -34.66 -12.72
CA PHE A 739 -10.24 -33.80 -13.48
C PHE A 739 -9.93 -34.33 -14.89
N LYS A 740 -9.82 -35.66 -15.01
CA LYS A 740 -9.46 -36.43 -16.21
C LYS A 740 -10.15 -37.80 -16.17
N GLU A 741 -9.99 -38.60 -17.22
CA GLU A 741 -10.58 -39.94 -17.34
C GLU A 741 -10.15 -40.91 -16.21
N ASP A 742 -9.06 -40.62 -15.49
CA ASP A 742 -8.58 -41.37 -14.31
C ASP A 742 -9.53 -41.35 -13.09
N GLY A 743 -10.64 -40.59 -13.15
CA GLY A 743 -11.71 -40.63 -12.14
C GLY A 743 -11.41 -39.91 -10.81
N VAL A 744 -10.30 -39.18 -10.71
CA VAL A 744 -9.91 -38.41 -9.52
C VAL A 744 -10.78 -37.14 -9.38
N VAL A 745 -11.55 -37.03 -8.29
CA VAL A 745 -12.52 -35.92 -8.00
C VAL A 745 -12.01 -34.92 -6.94
N LYS A 746 -10.88 -35.21 -6.28
CA LYS A 746 -10.15 -34.27 -5.41
C LYS A 746 -8.67 -34.41 -5.70
N VAL A 747 -7.98 -33.29 -5.95
CA VAL A 747 -6.52 -33.24 -5.87
C VAL A 747 -6.18 -32.46 -4.60
N PHE A 748 -5.32 -33.03 -3.76
CA PHE A 748 -4.84 -32.39 -2.54
C PHE A 748 -3.34 -32.63 -2.43
N ASP A 749 -2.57 -31.55 -2.30
CA ASP A 749 -1.12 -31.62 -2.09
C ASP A 749 -0.78 -31.38 -0.61
N ASN A 750 -0.12 -32.36 0.01
CA ASN A 750 0.16 -32.38 1.45
C ASN A 750 1.20 -31.34 1.90
N GLU A 751 2.00 -30.79 0.99
CA GLU A 751 3.12 -29.89 1.32
C GLU A 751 2.68 -28.42 1.25
N THR A 752 1.92 -28.05 0.21
CA THR A 752 1.31 -26.73 0.07
C THR A 752 -0.02 -26.60 0.83
N GLY A 753 -0.70 -27.72 1.14
CA GLY A 753 -2.03 -27.74 1.74
C GLY A 753 -3.13 -27.23 0.82
N ILE A 754 -2.92 -27.26 -0.49
CA ILE A 754 -3.85 -26.77 -1.52
C ILE A 754 -4.76 -27.92 -1.96
N THR A 755 -6.08 -27.67 -1.95
CA THR A 755 -7.08 -28.53 -2.59
C THR A 755 -7.52 -27.93 -3.93
N GLN A 756 -7.72 -28.80 -4.91
CA GLN A 756 -8.38 -28.48 -6.17
C GLN A 756 -9.64 -29.36 -6.33
N ARG A 757 -10.73 -28.71 -6.78
CA ARG A 757 -12.02 -29.30 -7.16
C ARG A 757 -12.46 -28.75 -8.52
N ARG A 758 -13.39 -29.46 -9.16
CA ARG A 758 -14.10 -28.98 -10.37
C ARG A 758 -15.59 -29.28 -10.26
N LEU A 759 -16.44 -28.34 -10.64
CA LEU A 759 -17.90 -28.44 -10.58
C LEU A 759 -18.53 -28.97 -11.88
N SER A 760 -19.71 -29.56 -11.75
CA SER A 760 -20.52 -30.10 -12.86
C SER A 760 -20.98 -29.06 -13.88
N ASN A 761 -20.98 -27.77 -13.54
CA ASN A 761 -21.21 -26.65 -14.46
C ASN A 761 -19.93 -26.13 -15.14
N GLY A 762 -18.78 -26.79 -14.92
CA GLY A 762 -17.50 -26.54 -15.59
C GLY A 762 -16.50 -25.74 -14.75
N ILE A 763 -16.98 -24.99 -13.74
CA ILE A 763 -16.19 -24.06 -12.91
C ILE A 763 -15.08 -24.81 -12.17
N SER A 764 -13.87 -24.28 -12.26
CA SER A 764 -12.71 -24.76 -11.51
C SER A 764 -12.64 -24.07 -10.15
N VAL A 765 -12.36 -24.83 -9.08
CA VAL A 765 -12.29 -24.29 -7.72
C VAL A 765 -11.00 -24.72 -7.03
N ASN A 766 -10.20 -23.75 -6.59
CA ASN A 766 -9.02 -23.98 -5.75
C ASN A 766 -9.31 -23.48 -4.33
N TYR A 767 -8.90 -24.19 -3.29
CA TYR A 767 -8.94 -23.63 -1.93
C TYR A 767 -7.77 -24.07 -1.07
N LYS A 768 -7.41 -23.22 -0.10
CA LYS A 768 -6.37 -23.49 0.90
C LYS A 768 -6.85 -23.02 2.27
N ILE A 769 -6.87 -23.95 3.23
CA ILE A 769 -7.19 -23.63 4.63
C ILE A 769 -5.91 -23.10 5.30
N THR A 770 -6.04 -21.99 6.05
CA THR A 770 -4.93 -21.25 6.69
C THR A 770 -5.38 -20.57 7.97
N GLN A 771 -4.63 -20.75 9.05
CA GLN A 771 -4.86 -20.05 10.33
C GLN A 771 -4.00 -18.78 10.47
N ASN A 772 -3.66 -18.16 9.33
CA ASN A 772 -2.79 -17.00 9.24
C ASN A 772 -3.51 -15.71 9.67
N GLU A 773 -4.69 -15.48 9.10
CA GLU A 773 -5.63 -14.41 9.47
C GLU A 773 -6.85 -15.09 10.09
N ALA A 774 -6.91 -15.14 11.43
CA ALA A 774 -7.92 -15.91 12.17
C ALA A 774 -9.34 -15.42 11.86
N ARG A 775 -10.28 -16.34 11.62
CA ARG A 775 -11.68 -16.06 11.21
C ARG A 775 -11.87 -15.15 9.98
N VAL A 776 -10.85 -14.97 9.15
CA VAL A 776 -10.94 -14.18 7.90
C VAL A 776 -10.86 -15.10 6.69
N GLY A 777 -11.75 -14.85 5.72
CA GLY A 777 -11.71 -15.46 4.39
C GLY A 777 -11.45 -14.42 3.30
N VAL A 778 -10.76 -14.86 2.25
CA VAL A 778 -10.66 -14.14 0.97
C VAL A 778 -11.03 -15.07 -0.19
N MET A 779 -11.67 -14.52 -1.21
CA MET A 779 -12.10 -15.24 -2.41
C MET A 779 -11.82 -14.38 -3.65
N ARG A 780 -11.37 -15.00 -4.73
CA ARG A 780 -11.17 -14.36 -6.04
C ARG A 780 -11.82 -15.23 -7.13
N LEU A 781 -12.79 -14.67 -7.83
CA LEU A 781 -13.17 -15.15 -9.17
C LEU A 781 -12.17 -14.58 -10.19
N ILE A 782 -11.73 -15.43 -11.11
CA ILE A 782 -10.95 -15.05 -12.30
C ILE A 782 -11.68 -15.57 -13.53
N VAL A 783 -11.82 -14.71 -14.54
CA VAL A 783 -12.39 -15.02 -15.86
C VAL A 783 -11.35 -14.70 -16.92
N GLY A 784 -11.04 -15.64 -17.82
CA GLY A 784 -10.07 -15.44 -18.90
C GLY A 784 -10.59 -14.56 -20.03
N GLY A 785 -9.75 -13.70 -20.60
CA GLY A 785 -10.10 -12.85 -21.75
C GLY A 785 -9.62 -11.42 -21.54
N GLY A 786 -10.19 -10.74 -20.54
CA GLY A 786 -9.83 -9.37 -20.20
C GLY A 786 -10.02 -8.43 -21.39
N ARG A 787 -9.09 -7.49 -21.57
CA ARG A 787 -9.09 -6.59 -22.73
C ARG A 787 -8.48 -7.21 -24.00
N ALA A 788 -7.75 -8.33 -23.91
CA ALA A 788 -7.15 -8.99 -25.08
C ALA A 788 -8.20 -9.45 -26.11
N THR A 789 -9.43 -9.75 -25.66
CA THR A 789 -10.59 -10.10 -26.49
C THR A 789 -11.37 -8.90 -27.04
N GLU A 790 -10.89 -7.67 -26.86
CA GLU A 790 -11.44 -6.51 -27.58
C GLU A 790 -11.02 -6.56 -29.06
N ASP A 791 -11.99 -6.50 -29.98
CA ASP A 791 -11.76 -6.36 -31.42
C ASP A 791 -11.46 -4.89 -31.77
N SER A 792 -10.93 -4.64 -32.96
CA SER A 792 -10.67 -3.29 -33.49
C SER A 792 -11.86 -2.30 -33.48
N GLU A 793 -13.11 -2.77 -33.40
CA GLU A 793 -14.33 -1.94 -33.25
C GLU A 793 -14.94 -1.98 -31.83
N SER A 794 -14.42 -2.79 -30.90
CA SER A 794 -14.90 -2.92 -29.51
C SER A 794 -13.85 -2.56 -28.45
N LYS A 795 -12.80 -1.81 -28.85
CA LYS A 795 -11.80 -1.21 -27.96
C LYS A 795 -12.44 -0.44 -26.80
N GLY A 796 -12.02 -0.75 -25.58
CA GLY A 796 -12.55 -0.21 -24.33
C GLY A 796 -13.86 -0.83 -23.84
N SER A 797 -14.51 -1.71 -24.60
CA SER A 797 -15.82 -2.27 -24.22
C SER A 797 -15.78 -3.11 -22.94
N VAL A 798 -14.66 -3.80 -22.66
CA VAL A 798 -14.54 -4.63 -21.46
C VAL A 798 -14.30 -3.76 -20.24
N ILE A 799 -13.36 -2.82 -20.31
CA ILE A 799 -13.01 -1.96 -19.16
C ILE A 799 -14.15 -1.01 -18.78
N VAL A 800 -14.90 -0.48 -19.76
CA VAL A 800 -16.14 0.29 -19.52
C VAL A 800 -17.26 -0.62 -19.01
N GLY A 801 -17.42 -1.83 -19.54
CA GLY A 801 -18.47 -2.77 -19.12
C GLY A 801 -18.30 -3.29 -17.69
N VAL A 802 -17.07 -3.64 -17.29
CA VAL A 802 -16.76 -4.09 -15.92
C VAL A 802 -16.98 -2.95 -14.92
N ARG A 803 -16.60 -1.72 -15.30
CA ARG A 803 -16.90 -0.53 -14.51
C ARG A 803 -18.41 -0.23 -14.45
N THR A 804 -19.14 -0.40 -15.55
CA THR A 804 -20.61 -0.25 -15.62
C THR A 804 -21.30 -1.19 -14.62
N LEU A 805 -20.87 -2.45 -14.53
CA LEU A 805 -21.43 -3.42 -13.58
C LEU A 805 -21.08 -3.06 -12.13
N SER A 806 -19.84 -2.66 -11.87
CA SER A 806 -19.37 -2.16 -10.56
C SER A 806 -20.11 -0.88 -10.12
N GLU A 807 -20.45 0.00 -11.06
CA GLU A 807 -21.23 1.21 -10.78
C GLU A 807 -22.75 0.98 -10.75
N GLY A 808 -23.24 -0.11 -11.35
CA GLY A 808 -24.62 -0.55 -11.23
C GLY A 808 -24.92 -0.99 -9.80
N GLY A 809 -24.14 -1.93 -9.26
CA GLY A 809 -24.20 -2.40 -7.87
C GLY A 809 -25.50 -3.12 -7.44
N CYS A 810 -26.61 -2.93 -8.13
CA CYS A 810 -27.87 -3.66 -7.96
C CYS A 810 -27.73 -5.11 -8.44
N VAL A 811 -28.34 -6.05 -7.71
CA VAL A 811 -28.44 -7.47 -8.12
C VAL A 811 -29.85 -8.01 -7.89
N GLY A 812 -30.40 -8.72 -8.87
CA GLY A 812 -31.78 -9.20 -8.85
C GLY A 812 -32.79 -8.06 -8.62
N ASN A 813 -33.51 -8.12 -7.50
CA ASN A 813 -34.49 -7.11 -7.09
C ASN A 813 -33.96 -6.13 -6.03
N PHE A 814 -32.70 -6.25 -5.60
CA PHE A 814 -32.11 -5.41 -4.55
C PHE A 814 -31.47 -4.15 -5.13
N SER A 815 -31.75 -3.01 -4.51
CA SER A 815 -31.10 -1.74 -4.82
C SER A 815 -29.62 -1.75 -4.41
N ARG A 816 -28.82 -0.86 -5.01
CA ARG A 816 -27.39 -0.75 -4.71
C ARG A 816 -27.14 -0.42 -3.23
N GLU A 817 -28.00 0.41 -2.63
CA GLU A 817 -27.93 0.79 -1.22
C GLU A 817 -28.18 -0.42 -0.32
N GLN A 818 -29.14 -1.27 -0.66
CA GLN A 818 -29.40 -2.52 0.07
C GLN A 818 -28.23 -3.51 -0.03
N VAL A 819 -27.57 -3.60 -1.19
CA VAL A 819 -26.39 -4.45 -1.40
C VAL A 819 -25.18 -3.91 -0.63
N GLU A 820 -24.90 -2.60 -0.68
CA GLU A 820 -23.81 -1.99 0.06
C GLU A 820 -24.02 -2.09 1.59
N LEU A 821 -25.24 -1.89 2.09
CA LEU A 821 -25.57 -2.10 3.51
C LEU A 821 -25.55 -3.58 3.92
N PHE A 822 -25.91 -4.51 3.03
CA PHE A 822 -25.73 -5.95 3.26
C PHE A 822 -24.24 -6.32 3.38
N CYS A 823 -23.37 -5.73 2.57
CA CYS A 823 -21.91 -5.91 2.68
C CYS A 823 -21.39 -5.38 4.03
N VAL A 824 -21.80 -4.18 4.46
CA VAL A 824 -21.43 -3.60 5.76
C VAL A 824 -21.89 -4.49 6.94
N ASN A 825 -23.14 -4.96 6.95
CA ASN A 825 -23.68 -5.83 8.01
C ASN A 825 -22.86 -7.13 8.22
N ASN A 826 -22.27 -7.64 7.14
CA ASN A 826 -21.55 -8.93 7.07
C ASN A 826 -20.02 -8.77 7.02
N LEU A 827 -19.48 -7.55 7.14
CA LEU A 827 -18.07 -7.23 6.97
C LEU A 827 -17.47 -7.77 5.66
N ILE A 828 -18.20 -7.61 4.55
CA ILE A 828 -17.74 -7.95 3.20
C ILE A 828 -17.18 -6.69 2.54
N ASN A 829 -15.93 -6.76 2.11
CA ASN A 829 -15.36 -5.84 1.13
C ASN A 829 -15.25 -6.59 -0.21
N CYS A 830 -15.73 -6.02 -1.31
CA CYS A 830 -15.63 -6.62 -2.63
C CYS A 830 -15.23 -5.60 -3.71
N SER A 831 -14.32 -5.98 -4.60
CA SER A 831 -13.95 -5.22 -5.80
C SER A 831 -14.18 -6.04 -7.07
N LEU A 832 -14.44 -5.34 -8.18
CA LEU A 832 -14.66 -5.92 -9.50
C LEU A 832 -13.85 -5.11 -10.52
N GLU A 833 -12.87 -5.75 -11.14
CA GLU A 833 -11.83 -5.11 -11.95
C GLU A 833 -11.48 -5.94 -13.20
N SER A 834 -10.78 -5.33 -14.14
CA SER A 834 -10.32 -5.96 -15.38
C SER A 834 -8.96 -5.44 -15.79
N ASN A 835 -8.09 -6.33 -16.24
CA ASN A 835 -6.80 -6.00 -16.84
C ASN A 835 -6.73 -6.51 -18.29
N GLU A 836 -5.53 -6.51 -18.87
CA GLU A 836 -5.26 -6.93 -20.24
C GLU A 836 -5.70 -8.37 -20.53
N GLU A 837 -5.69 -9.26 -19.54
CA GLU A 837 -5.79 -10.72 -19.71
C GLU A 837 -7.00 -11.37 -19.03
N PHE A 838 -7.52 -10.73 -17.97
CA PHE A 838 -8.53 -11.27 -17.07
C PHE A 838 -9.54 -10.21 -16.62
N ILE A 839 -10.76 -10.67 -16.33
CA ILE A 839 -11.71 -9.98 -15.44
C ILE A 839 -11.65 -10.71 -14.10
N PHE A 840 -11.59 -9.98 -12.98
CA PHE A 840 -11.52 -10.59 -11.66
C PHE A 840 -12.42 -9.87 -10.65
N MET A 841 -12.97 -10.64 -9.73
CA MET A 841 -13.79 -10.13 -8.62
C MET A 841 -13.22 -10.68 -7.31
N GLU A 842 -12.81 -9.79 -6.41
CA GLU A 842 -12.22 -10.14 -5.13
C GLU A 842 -13.16 -9.83 -3.98
N PHE A 843 -13.11 -10.67 -2.96
CA PHE A 843 -13.88 -10.56 -1.72
C PHE A 843 -12.94 -10.77 -0.54
N ARG A 844 -13.07 -9.95 0.49
CA ARG A 844 -12.58 -10.18 1.85
C ARG A 844 -13.78 -10.17 2.79
N PHE A 845 -13.91 -11.20 3.61
CA PHE A 845 -15.10 -11.40 4.46
C PHE A 845 -14.74 -12.02 5.81
N ALA A 846 -15.51 -11.68 6.84
CA ALA A 846 -15.47 -12.38 8.12
C ALA A 846 -16.13 -13.76 8.02
N LEU A 847 -15.64 -14.74 8.78
CA LEU A 847 -16.26 -16.06 8.91
C LEU A 847 -17.35 -16.10 10.01
N ARG A 848 -17.44 -15.04 10.82
CA ARG A 848 -18.52 -14.82 11.80
C ARG A 848 -19.87 -14.60 11.11
N ASP A 849 -20.98 -14.88 11.80
CA ASP A 849 -22.36 -14.57 11.39
C ASP A 849 -22.78 -15.11 10.00
N ASN A 850 -22.11 -16.14 9.48
CA ASN A 850 -22.21 -16.65 8.10
C ASN A 850 -21.70 -15.69 6.99
N GLY A 851 -20.79 -14.76 7.29
CA GLY A 851 -20.21 -13.83 6.30
C GLY A 851 -19.62 -14.49 5.05
N MET A 852 -19.09 -15.72 5.16
CA MET A 852 -18.72 -16.54 3.99
C MET A 852 -19.91 -16.87 3.08
N ARG A 853 -21.04 -17.34 3.65
CA ARG A 853 -22.25 -17.60 2.85
C ARG A 853 -22.78 -16.31 2.22
N ALA A 854 -22.72 -15.20 2.94
CA ALA A 854 -23.11 -13.89 2.42
C ALA A 854 -22.24 -13.43 1.22
N ALA A 855 -20.91 -13.65 1.27
CA ALA A 855 -20.02 -13.38 0.14
C ALA A 855 -20.28 -14.30 -1.06
N PHE A 856 -20.53 -15.59 -0.83
CA PHE A 856 -20.91 -16.54 -1.89
C PHE A 856 -22.30 -16.24 -2.48
N GLN A 857 -23.28 -15.77 -1.68
CA GLN A 857 -24.58 -15.30 -2.16
C GLN A 857 -24.40 -14.09 -3.09
N LEU A 858 -23.61 -13.09 -2.70
CA LEU A 858 -23.34 -11.92 -3.54
C LEU A 858 -22.67 -12.31 -4.86
N LEU A 859 -21.69 -13.23 -4.84
CA LEU A 859 -21.06 -13.75 -6.05
C LEU A 859 -22.07 -14.47 -6.96
N HIS A 860 -22.92 -15.35 -6.43
CA HIS A 860 -23.99 -16.00 -7.20
C HIS A 860 -24.95 -14.98 -7.83
N MET A 861 -25.35 -13.96 -7.06
CA MET A 861 -26.26 -12.90 -7.52
C MET A 861 -25.65 -12.03 -8.63
N VAL A 862 -24.34 -11.76 -8.59
CA VAL A 862 -23.64 -11.09 -9.71
C VAL A 862 -23.59 -11.98 -10.96
N LEU A 863 -23.38 -13.30 -10.80
CA LEU A 863 -23.29 -14.24 -11.92
C LEU A 863 -24.64 -14.47 -12.62
N GLU A 864 -25.69 -14.82 -11.87
CA GLU A 864 -27.02 -15.14 -12.43
C GLU A 864 -27.92 -13.91 -12.64
N HIS A 865 -27.78 -12.88 -11.81
CA HIS A 865 -28.78 -11.82 -11.62
C HIS A 865 -28.19 -10.39 -11.67
N ASN A 866 -27.13 -10.19 -12.46
CA ASN A 866 -26.56 -8.87 -12.73
C ASN A 866 -27.57 -7.91 -13.37
N VAL A 867 -27.67 -6.70 -12.81
CA VAL A 867 -28.45 -5.58 -13.36
C VAL A 867 -27.51 -4.62 -14.07
N TRP A 868 -27.90 -4.18 -15.27
CA TRP A 868 -27.14 -3.24 -16.10
C TRP A 868 -27.99 -1.98 -16.28
N LEU A 869 -27.45 -0.82 -15.87
CA LEU A 869 -28.17 0.45 -15.83
C LEU A 869 -27.54 1.45 -16.82
N GLU A 870 -28.37 2.23 -17.51
CA GLU A 870 -27.91 3.27 -18.45
C GLU A 870 -27.13 4.36 -17.71
N ASP A 871 -27.65 4.88 -16.59
CA ASP A 871 -26.95 5.81 -15.68
C ASP A 871 -25.53 5.35 -15.27
N ALA A 872 -25.34 4.04 -15.05
CA ALA A 872 -24.06 3.47 -14.65
C ALA A 872 -23.09 3.30 -15.83
N PHE A 873 -23.61 3.13 -17.05
CA PHE A 873 -22.82 3.15 -18.27
C PHE A 873 -22.40 4.58 -18.62
N ASP A 874 -23.30 5.54 -18.51
CA ASP A 874 -23.00 6.95 -18.78
C ASP A 874 -21.95 7.48 -17.79
N ARG A 875 -22.06 7.17 -16.48
CA ARG A 875 -20.99 7.48 -15.52
C ARG A 875 -19.70 6.70 -15.77
N ALA A 876 -19.75 5.42 -16.16
CA ALA A 876 -18.53 4.67 -16.50
C ALA A 876 -17.83 5.24 -17.75
N ALA A 877 -18.59 5.65 -18.76
CA ALA A 877 -18.09 6.31 -19.95
C ALA A 877 -17.56 7.72 -19.64
N GLN A 878 -18.29 8.52 -18.85
CA GLN A 878 -17.85 9.83 -18.37
C GLN A 878 -16.60 9.72 -17.48
N LEU A 879 -16.50 8.66 -16.65
CA LEU A 879 -15.29 8.37 -15.89
C LEU A 879 -14.16 8.07 -16.86
N TYR A 880 -14.32 7.14 -17.81
CA TYR A 880 -13.28 6.85 -18.81
C TYR A 880 -12.96 8.03 -19.74
N LEU A 881 -13.86 9.03 -19.84
CA LEU A 881 -13.72 10.31 -20.56
C LEU A 881 -13.09 11.44 -19.72
N SER A 882 -13.26 11.44 -18.40
CA SER A 882 -12.56 12.34 -17.46
C SER A 882 -11.15 11.82 -17.20
N TYR A 883 -11.04 10.50 -17.06
CA TYR A 883 -9.90 9.67 -17.40
C TYR A 883 -9.56 9.72 -18.92
N TYR A 884 -10.11 10.64 -19.71
CA TYR A 884 -9.67 11.05 -21.05
C TYR A 884 -9.58 12.59 -21.23
N ARG A 885 -9.47 13.36 -20.12
CA ARG A 885 -9.40 14.85 -20.07
C ARG A 885 -8.26 15.42 -19.16
N SER A 886 -7.32 14.63 -18.64
CA SER A 886 -6.13 15.05 -17.85
C SER A 886 -4.69 14.69 -18.33
N ILE A 887 -4.43 13.95 -19.41
CA ILE A 887 -3.04 13.58 -19.81
C ILE A 887 -2.09 14.74 -19.95
N PRO A 888 -2.42 15.82 -20.68
CA PRO A 888 -1.47 16.91 -20.88
C PRO A 888 -1.29 17.74 -19.60
N LYS A 889 -1.86 17.26 -18.47
CA LYS A 889 -1.75 17.81 -17.13
C LYS A 889 -0.80 17.01 -16.22
N SER A 890 -0.32 15.82 -16.63
CA SER A 890 0.68 15.05 -15.88
C SER A 890 1.84 14.63 -16.79
N LEU A 891 3.06 15.02 -16.39
CA LEU A 891 4.31 14.83 -17.16
C LEU A 891 4.69 13.35 -17.26
N GLU A 892 4.71 12.70 -16.12
CA GLU A 892 4.96 11.28 -15.92
C GLU A 892 3.99 10.50 -16.80
N ARG A 893 2.68 10.77 -16.64
CA ARG A 893 1.66 10.08 -17.43
C ARG A 893 1.88 10.33 -18.92
N ALA A 894 1.77 11.56 -19.44
CA ALA A 894 1.86 11.86 -20.88
C ALA A 894 3.05 11.21 -21.60
N THR A 895 4.22 11.17 -20.94
CA THR A 895 5.44 10.52 -21.42
C THR A 895 5.27 9.01 -21.58
N ALA A 896 4.63 8.34 -20.62
CA ALA A 896 4.31 6.92 -20.69
C ALA A 896 3.46 6.56 -21.92
N HIS A 897 2.49 7.40 -22.30
CA HIS A 897 1.67 7.09 -23.48
C HIS A 897 2.49 7.11 -24.75
N LYS A 898 3.19 8.22 -24.98
CA LYS A 898 3.82 8.47 -26.26
C LYS A 898 4.85 7.38 -26.54
N LEU A 899 5.45 6.83 -25.47
CA LEU A 899 6.15 5.56 -25.49
C LEU A 899 5.25 4.34 -25.81
N MET A 900 4.22 4.04 -25.02
CA MET A 900 3.41 2.82 -25.17
C MET A 900 2.78 2.67 -26.56
N VAL A 901 2.23 3.73 -27.16
CA VAL A 901 1.62 3.63 -28.50
C VAL A 901 2.61 3.81 -29.65
N ALA A 902 3.82 4.31 -29.39
CA ALA A 902 4.94 4.10 -30.32
C ALA A 902 5.43 2.64 -30.29
N MET A 903 5.50 2.03 -29.10
CA MET A 903 5.98 0.66 -28.89
C MET A 903 4.99 -0.40 -29.40
N LEU A 904 3.71 -0.28 -29.04
CA LEU A 904 2.64 -1.26 -29.29
C LEU A 904 1.75 -0.87 -30.49
N ASN A 905 2.33 -0.19 -31.48
CA ASN A 905 1.72 0.08 -32.79
C ASN A 905 0.25 0.59 -32.72
N HIS A 906 -0.01 1.59 -31.88
CA HIS A 906 -1.35 2.19 -31.69
C HIS A 906 -2.46 1.23 -31.19
N ASP A 907 -2.12 0.12 -30.51
CA ASP A 907 -3.12 -0.75 -29.90
C ASP A 907 -3.77 -0.09 -28.67
N GLU A 908 -5.10 0.06 -28.69
CA GLU A 908 -5.86 0.63 -27.58
C GLU A 908 -6.23 -0.39 -26.51
N ARG A 909 -5.92 -1.67 -26.66
CA ARG A 909 -6.02 -2.64 -25.54
C ARG A 909 -5.00 -2.34 -24.44
N PHE A 910 -3.94 -1.61 -24.80
CA PHE A 910 -2.92 -1.05 -23.91
C PHE A 910 -2.94 0.49 -23.93
N VAL A 911 -4.03 1.12 -24.43
CA VAL A 911 -4.40 2.49 -24.05
C VAL A 911 -5.76 2.62 -23.33
N GLU A 912 -5.96 3.68 -22.54
CA GLU A 912 -7.26 4.12 -22.03
C GLU A 912 -8.11 4.39 -23.30
N PRO A 913 -9.43 4.12 -23.29
CA PRO A 913 -10.20 4.10 -24.54
C PRO A 913 -10.31 5.49 -25.18
N SER A 914 -9.98 5.60 -26.48
CA SER A 914 -10.01 6.90 -27.18
C SER A 914 -11.42 7.48 -27.28
N PRO A 915 -11.62 8.82 -27.48
CA PRO A 915 -12.95 9.41 -27.64
C PRO A 915 -13.77 8.68 -28.69
N HIS A 916 -13.15 8.38 -29.83
CA HIS A 916 -13.79 7.68 -30.93
C HIS A 916 -14.08 6.20 -30.66
N SER A 917 -13.41 5.60 -29.68
CA SER A 917 -13.76 4.27 -29.15
C SER A 917 -14.93 4.38 -28.18
N LEU A 918 -14.90 5.31 -27.22
CA LEU A 918 -15.98 5.56 -26.26
C LEU A 918 -17.32 5.92 -26.94
N GLU A 919 -17.29 6.83 -27.93
CA GLU A 919 -18.46 7.24 -28.74
C GLU A 919 -19.18 6.08 -29.47
N LYS A 920 -18.51 4.93 -29.67
CA LYS A 920 -19.09 3.73 -30.30
C LYS A 920 -19.71 2.77 -29.31
N LEU A 921 -19.42 2.90 -28.02
CA LEU A 921 -19.89 1.95 -27.01
C LEU A 921 -21.38 2.16 -26.73
N THR A 922 -22.04 1.08 -26.35
CA THR A 922 -23.45 1.07 -25.93
C THR A 922 -23.58 0.12 -24.75
N LEU A 923 -24.59 0.31 -23.90
CA LEU A 923 -24.86 -0.59 -22.77
C LEU A 923 -24.90 -2.07 -23.20
N GLN A 924 -25.49 -2.37 -24.35
CA GLN A 924 -25.57 -3.73 -24.90
C GLN A 924 -24.21 -4.25 -25.38
N SER A 925 -23.40 -3.46 -26.08
CA SER A 925 -22.10 -3.92 -26.58
C SER A 925 -21.08 -4.13 -25.46
N VAL A 926 -21.08 -3.29 -24.41
CA VAL A 926 -20.22 -3.52 -23.23
C VAL A 926 -20.71 -4.71 -22.39
N LYS A 927 -22.03 -4.89 -22.26
CA LYS A 927 -22.62 -6.07 -21.60
C LYS A 927 -22.24 -7.37 -22.32
N GLU A 928 -22.31 -7.40 -23.64
CA GLU A 928 -21.89 -8.56 -24.43
C GLU A 928 -20.37 -8.80 -24.32
N ALA A 929 -19.53 -7.76 -24.41
CA ALA A 929 -18.08 -7.89 -24.30
C ALA A 929 -17.61 -8.48 -22.95
N VAL A 930 -18.33 -8.17 -21.87
CA VAL A 930 -18.10 -8.74 -20.53
C VAL A 930 -18.74 -10.11 -20.39
N MET A 931 -20.07 -10.22 -20.51
CA MET A 931 -20.80 -11.44 -20.16
C MET A 931 -20.50 -12.64 -21.07
N ASN A 932 -20.04 -12.42 -22.31
CA ASN A 932 -19.58 -13.52 -23.17
C ASN A 932 -18.32 -14.24 -22.62
N GLN A 933 -17.55 -13.61 -21.72
CA GLN A 933 -16.37 -14.23 -21.08
C GLN A 933 -16.76 -15.14 -19.90
N PHE A 934 -17.91 -14.88 -19.25
CA PHE A 934 -18.40 -15.57 -18.05
C PHE A 934 -18.98 -16.97 -18.36
N VAL A 935 -18.17 -17.83 -18.98
CA VAL A 935 -18.49 -19.22 -19.30
C VAL A 935 -17.89 -20.12 -18.22
N GLY A 936 -18.63 -21.13 -17.75
CA GLY A 936 -18.21 -21.98 -16.62
C GLY A 936 -16.82 -22.61 -16.78
N SER A 937 -16.43 -23.02 -17.98
CA SER A 937 -15.10 -23.57 -18.27
C SER A 937 -13.96 -22.55 -18.36
N ASN A 938 -14.27 -21.26 -18.34
CA ASN A 938 -13.34 -20.12 -18.37
C ASN A 938 -13.26 -19.40 -17.01
N MET A 939 -14.06 -19.83 -16.04
CA MET A 939 -14.09 -19.28 -14.68
C MET A 939 -13.34 -20.18 -13.70
N GLU A 940 -12.47 -19.56 -12.90
CA GLU A 940 -11.81 -20.19 -11.77
C GLU A 940 -12.09 -19.39 -10.49
N VAL A 941 -12.49 -20.05 -9.41
CA VAL A 941 -12.64 -19.42 -8.09
C VAL A 941 -11.59 -19.97 -7.14
N SER A 942 -10.78 -19.07 -6.55
CA SER A 942 -9.81 -19.40 -5.52
C SER A 942 -10.28 -18.88 -4.16
N VAL A 943 -10.11 -19.65 -3.08
CA VAL A 943 -10.56 -19.30 -1.70
C VAL A 943 -9.48 -19.61 -0.66
N VAL A 944 -9.20 -18.69 0.27
CA VAL A 944 -8.21 -18.86 1.34
C VAL A 944 -8.74 -18.34 2.67
N GLY A 945 -8.59 -19.09 3.77
CA GLY A 945 -9.05 -18.66 5.09
C GLY A 945 -9.10 -19.74 6.17
N ASP A 946 -9.60 -19.35 7.33
CA ASP A 946 -9.68 -20.14 8.57
C ASP A 946 -11.05 -20.86 8.72
N PHE A 947 -11.46 -21.59 7.68
CA PHE A 947 -12.74 -22.32 7.57
C PHE A 947 -12.51 -23.84 7.47
N THR A 948 -13.54 -24.66 7.74
CA THR A 948 -13.46 -26.12 7.52
C THR A 948 -13.68 -26.52 6.06
N GLU A 949 -13.27 -27.74 5.70
CA GLU A 949 -13.51 -28.31 4.37
C GLU A 949 -15.00 -28.45 4.06
N GLU A 950 -15.79 -28.87 5.06
CA GLU A 950 -17.23 -29.04 4.94
C GLU A 950 -17.95 -27.69 4.71
N GLU A 951 -17.49 -26.62 5.36
CA GLU A 951 -18.07 -25.28 5.21
C GLU A 951 -17.84 -24.72 3.80
N VAL A 952 -16.60 -24.78 3.30
CA VAL A 952 -16.27 -24.28 1.96
C VAL A 952 -16.87 -25.15 0.86
N GLU A 953 -16.84 -26.48 0.98
CA GLU A 953 -17.43 -27.37 -0.04
C GLU A 953 -18.96 -27.32 -0.06
N SER A 954 -19.62 -27.03 1.08
CA SER A 954 -21.05 -26.67 1.10
C SER A 954 -21.26 -25.39 0.29
N CYS A 955 -20.62 -24.26 0.66
CA CYS A 955 -20.83 -22.97 -0.01
C CYS A 955 -20.53 -23.03 -1.53
N VAL A 956 -19.51 -23.80 -1.92
CA VAL A 956 -19.17 -24.05 -3.33
C VAL A 956 -20.27 -24.84 -4.06
N LEU A 957 -20.82 -25.91 -3.48
CA LEU A 957 -21.92 -26.66 -4.11
C LEU A 957 -23.24 -25.89 -4.10
N ASP A 958 -23.51 -25.17 -3.01
CA ASP A 958 -24.73 -24.39 -2.76
C ASP A 958 -24.84 -23.21 -3.73
N TYR A 959 -23.78 -22.40 -3.85
CA TYR A 959 -23.83 -21.13 -4.58
C TYR A 959 -23.07 -21.14 -5.91
N LEU A 960 -21.90 -21.77 -6.02
CA LEU A 960 -21.18 -21.83 -7.31
C LEU A 960 -21.67 -22.97 -8.21
N GLY A 961 -22.03 -24.11 -7.63
CA GLY A 961 -22.54 -25.28 -8.36
C GLY A 961 -23.94 -25.10 -8.94
N THR A 962 -24.71 -24.13 -8.43
CA THR A 962 -26.06 -23.78 -8.90
C THR A 962 -26.08 -22.75 -10.03
N VAL A 963 -24.95 -22.08 -10.30
CA VAL A 963 -24.80 -21.13 -11.42
C VAL A 963 -25.10 -21.83 -12.76
N SER A 964 -25.93 -21.18 -13.58
CA SER A 964 -26.28 -21.59 -14.93
C SER A 964 -25.07 -21.47 -15.85
N ALA A 965 -24.46 -22.60 -16.20
CA ALA A 965 -23.42 -22.61 -17.22
C ALA A 965 -23.96 -22.05 -18.54
N ALA A 966 -23.56 -20.82 -18.87
CA ALA A 966 -23.72 -20.27 -20.21
C ALA A 966 -23.16 -21.28 -21.22
N LYS A 967 -23.99 -21.70 -22.18
CA LYS A 967 -23.59 -22.75 -23.14
C LYS A 967 -22.35 -22.29 -23.88
N SER A 968 -21.34 -23.16 -23.95
CA SER A 968 -20.09 -22.89 -24.67
C SER A 968 -20.38 -22.46 -26.11
N SER A 969 -20.20 -21.16 -26.38
CA SER A 969 -20.09 -20.64 -27.73
C SER A 969 -18.82 -21.24 -28.32
N ASN A 970 -18.95 -22.15 -29.29
CA ASN A 970 -17.81 -22.77 -29.98
C ASN A 970 -17.08 -21.79 -30.95
N LYS A 971 -17.02 -20.51 -30.60
CA LYS A 971 -16.05 -19.57 -31.13
C LYS A 971 -14.75 -19.79 -30.35
N GLU A 972 -13.68 -20.14 -31.05
CA GLU A 972 -12.33 -20.00 -30.48
C GLU A 972 -12.09 -18.52 -30.17
N GLU A 973 -11.44 -18.19 -29.04
CA GLU A 973 -11.10 -16.83 -28.67
C GLU A 973 -10.02 -16.27 -29.62
N HIS A 974 -10.45 -15.66 -30.72
CA HIS A 974 -9.58 -15.07 -31.71
C HIS A 974 -9.01 -13.72 -31.22
N ILE A 975 -7.99 -13.79 -30.37
CA ILE A 975 -7.23 -12.62 -29.93
C ILE A 975 -6.51 -12.01 -31.16
N GLU A 976 -6.85 -10.78 -31.55
CA GLU A 976 -6.11 -10.06 -32.61
C GLU A 976 -4.61 -9.97 -32.21
N LYS A 977 -3.70 -10.53 -33.02
CA LYS A 977 -2.27 -10.65 -32.66
C LYS A 977 -1.64 -9.28 -32.41
N ILE A 978 -1.32 -9.04 -31.15
CA ILE A 978 -0.61 -7.85 -30.65
C ILE A 978 0.78 -7.82 -31.30
N SER A 979 1.22 -6.64 -31.76
CA SER A 979 2.51 -6.47 -32.44
C SER A 979 3.26 -5.24 -31.94
N PHE A 980 4.54 -5.43 -31.65
CA PHE A 980 5.47 -4.32 -31.43
C PHE A 980 5.80 -3.67 -32.78
N LEU A 981 6.04 -2.36 -32.78
CA LEU A 981 6.42 -1.63 -33.99
C LEU A 981 7.81 -2.10 -34.49
N PRO A 982 7.99 -2.38 -35.80
CA PRO A 982 9.26 -2.87 -36.34
C PRO A 982 10.29 -1.74 -36.54
N SER A 983 11.56 -2.13 -36.43
CA SER A 983 12.72 -1.24 -36.58
C SER A 983 13.18 -1.05 -38.03
N PRO A 984 13.78 0.10 -38.39
CA PRO A 984 13.92 1.32 -37.61
C PRO A 984 12.81 2.32 -37.96
N SER A 985 11.99 2.70 -36.98
CA SER A 985 11.08 3.83 -37.12
C SER A 985 11.65 5.02 -36.33
N ASP A 986 11.57 6.25 -36.86
CA ASP A 986 11.95 7.46 -36.10
C ASP A 986 11.18 7.59 -34.77
N LEU A 987 10.04 6.90 -34.69
CA LEU A 987 9.20 6.77 -33.51
C LEU A 987 9.88 6.14 -32.28
N HIS A 988 11.08 5.54 -32.41
CA HIS A 988 11.81 4.93 -31.28
C HIS A 988 12.26 5.97 -30.24
N PHE A 989 12.44 7.24 -30.62
CA PHE A 989 12.63 8.34 -29.69
C PHE A 989 11.43 9.29 -29.74
N GLN A 990 10.81 9.50 -28.58
CA GLN A 990 9.66 10.39 -28.42
C GLN A 990 9.98 11.51 -27.44
N GLN A 991 9.45 12.70 -27.71
CA GLN A 991 9.50 13.80 -26.74
C GLN A 991 8.10 14.35 -26.47
N VAL A 992 7.84 14.68 -25.21
CA VAL A 992 6.65 15.35 -24.71
C VAL A 992 7.10 16.64 -24.03
N TYR A 993 6.41 17.74 -24.32
CA TYR A 993 6.56 19.01 -23.64
C TYR A 993 5.24 19.36 -22.95
N ILE A 994 5.30 19.80 -21.69
CA ILE A 994 4.15 20.29 -20.93
C ILE A 994 4.47 21.69 -20.39
N LYS A 995 3.52 22.60 -20.52
CA LYS A 995 3.65 23.94 -19.94
C LYS A 995 3.43 23.86 -18.42
N ASP A 996 4.46 24.16 -17.65
CA ASP A 996 4.41 24.26 -16.19
C ASP A 996 5.11 25.56 -15.74
N THR A 997 4.93 25.96 -14.48
CA THR A 997 5.67 27.05 -13.85
C THR A 997 7.12 26.66 -13.53
N ASP A 998 7.37 25.39 -13.21
CA ASP A 998 8.68 24.89 -12.76
C ASP A 998 9.30 23.90 -13.76
N GLU A 999 10.63 23.83 -13.80
CA GLU A 999 11.35 22.88 -14.65
C GLU A 999 11.42 21.48 -14.03
N ARG A 1000 10.82 20.49 -14.71
CA ARG A 1000 10.92 19.06 -14.37
C ARG A 1000 11.15 18.22 -15.63
N ALA A 1001 11.77 17.05 -15.49
CA ALA A 1001 11.83 16.08 -16.57
C ALA A 1001 11.68 14.65 -16.07
N CYS A 1002 11.15 13.79 -16.91
CA CYS A 1002 11.13 12.34 -16.69
C CYS A 1002 11.46 11.62 -17.99
N ALA A 1003 11.98 10.40 -17.90
CA ALA A 1003 12.15 9.55 -19.06
C ALA A 1003 11.72 8.11 -18.79
N TYR A 1004 11.15 7.53 -19.83
CA TYR A 1004 10.59 6.19 -19.87
C TYR A 1004 11.37 5.44 -20.96
N ILE A 1005 12.00 4.31 -20.64
CA ILE A 1005 12.71 3.48 -21.64
C ILE A 1005 12.12 2.08 -21.61
N ALA A 1006 11.59 1.59 -22.73
CA ALA A 1006 10.95 0.28 -22.80
C ALA A 1006 11.54 -0.60 -23.90
N GLY A 1007 11.39 -1.90 -23.72
CA GLY A 1007 11.76 -2.90 -24.71
C GLY A 1007 10.97 -4.20 -24.53
N PRO A 1008 10.85 -5.02 -25.59
CA PRO A 1008 10.14 -6.29 -25.52
C PRO A 1008 10.86 -7.31 -24.63
N ALA A 1009 10.06 -8.15 -23.97
CA ALA A 1009 10.50 -9.29 -23.15
C ALA A 1009 9.70 -10.55 -23.54
N PRO A 1010 10.15 -11.75 -23.16
CA PRO A 1010 9.26 -12.91 -23.13
C PRO A 1010 8.25 -12.79 -21.97
N ASN A 1011 7.13 -13.51 -22.08
CA ASN A 1011 6.13 -13.62 -21.01
C ASN A 1011 6.63 -14.48 -19.83
N ARG A 1012 5.83 -14.66 -18.77
CA ARG A 1012 6.22 -15.45 -17.57
C ARG A 1012 6.72 -16.86 -17.90
N TRP A 1013 6.21 -17.44 -18.99
CA TRP A 1013 6.38 -18.82 -19.41
C TRP A 1013 7.37 -19.02 -20.57
N GLY A 1014 8.06 -17.96 -21.00
CA GLY A 1014 9.07 -18.04 -22.06
C GLY A 1014 8.56 -17.91 -23.49
N PHE A 1015 7.34 -17.44 -23.72
CA PHE A 1015 6.90 -17.07 -25.07
C PHE A 1015 7.43 -15.68 -25.43
N ALA A 1016 8.20 -15.60 -26.52
CA ALA A 1016 8.70 -14.35 -27.08
C ALA A 1016 7.65 -13.68 -27.97
N THR A 1017 7.73 -12.34 -28.08
CA THR A 1017 6.82 -11.46 -28.84
C THR A 1017 6.59 -11.82 -30.32
N GLU A 1018 7.41 -12.70 -30.90
CA GLU A 1018 7.25 -13.23 -32.25
C GLU A 1018 6.20 -14.37 -32.30
N GLY A 1019 5.83 -14.95 -31.16
CA GLY A 1019 5.10 -16.21 -31.01
C GLY A 1019 6.03 -17.43 -30.89
N LYS A 1020 7.27 -17.23 -30.41
CA LYS A 1020 8.28 -18.30 -30.31
C LYS A 1020 8.42 -18.78 -28.86
N ASP A 1021 8.33 -20.10 -28.66
CA ASP A 1021 8.45 -20.77 -27.37
C ASP A 1021 9.92 -21.02 -26.98
N LEU A 1022 10.53 -20.07 -26.27
CA LEU A 1022 11.94 -20.12 -25.87
C LEU A 1022 12.21 -21.17 -24.79
N PHE A 1023 11.20 -21.51 -23.97
CA PHE A 1023 11.34 -22.48 -22.89
C PHE A 1023 11.66 -23.87 -23.45
N ASN A 1024 10.98 -24.31 -24.52
CA ASN A 1024 11.28 -25.60 -25.13
C ASN A 1024 12.63 -25.62 -25.89
N ASP A 1025 13.11 -24.48 -26.40
CA ASP A 1025 14.48 -24.35 -26.96
C ASP A 1025 15.56 -24.50 -25.87
N ILE A 1026 15.40 -23.82 -24.73
CA ILE A 1026 16.33 -23.94 -23.58
C ILE A 1026 16.28 -25.35 -22.99
N ARG A 1027 15.08 -25.93 -22.85
CA ARG A 1027 14.88 -27.29 -22.37
C ARG A 1027 15.58 -28.32 -23.27
N SER A 1028 15.34 -28.27 -24.58
CA SER A 1028 15.92 -29.23 -25.53
C SER A 1028 17.45 -29.11 -25.61
N SER A 1029 18.00 -27.89 -25.66
CA SER A 1029 19.45 -27.68 -25.63
C SER A 1029 20.11 -28.08 -24.29
N SER A 1030 19.37 -28.05 -23.17
CA SER A 1030 19.86 -28.58 -21.88
C SER A 1030 19.88 -30.10 -21.82
N ALA A 1031 18.93 -30.79 -22.48
CA ALA A 1031 18.85 -32.25 -22.50
C ALA A 1031 20.06 -32.91 -23.19
N ASP A 1032 20.61 -32.27 -24.23
CA ASP A 1032 21.86 -32.71 -24.88
C ASP A 1032 23.10 -32.58 -23.97
N ALA A 1033 23.05 -31.74 -22.92
CA ALA A 1033 24.17 -31.49 -22.00
C ALA A 1033 24.21 -32.44 -20.78
N GLU A 1034 23.06 -32.98 -20.34
CA GLU A 1034 22.94 -33.84 -19.14
C GLU A 1034 23.75 -35.15 -19.22
N ILE A 1035 24.24 -35.53 -20.41
CA ILE A 1035 25.08 -36.72 -20.65
C ILE A 1035 26.45 -36.67 -19.94
N SER A 1036 26.83 -35.54 -19.30
CA SER A 1036 28.22 -35.24 -18.90
C SER A 1036 28.49 -34.92 -17.41
N ALA A 1037 27.48 -34.83 -16.53
CA ALA A 1037 27.66 -34.37 -15.13
C ALA A 1037 27.80 -35.50 -14.09
N PRO A 1038 28.81 -35.48 -13.18
CA PRO A 1038 28.96 -36.48 -12.12
C PRO A 1038 28.16 -36.14 -10.86
N ALA A 1039 27.31 -37.05 -10.40
CA ALA A 1039 26.50 -36.87 -9.19
C ALA A 1039 27.35 -36.96 -7.90
N ASN A 1040 27.57 -35.82 -7.22
CA ASN A 1040 28.15 -35.79 -5.86
C ASN A 1040 27.91 -34.47 -5.08
N SER A 1041 26.67 -34.19 -4.69
CA SER A 1041 26.38 -33.33 -3.52
C SER A 1041 25.04 -33.71 -2.88
N GLY A 1042 24.91 -33.50 -1.57
CA GLY A 1042 23.75 -33.96 -0.78
C GLY A 1042 22.51 -33.06 -0.79
N LYS A 1043 22.35 -32.18 -1.78
CA LYS A 1043 21.14 -31.38 -2.00
C LYS A 1043 20.40 -31.89 -3.23
N THR A 1044 19.06 -31.93 -3.17
CA THR A 1044 18.19 -32.19 -4.33
C THR A 1044 18.23 -31.01 -5.30
N HIS A 1045 19.22 -31.02 -6.20
CA HIS A 1045 19.35 -30.00 -7.25
C HIS A 1045 18.23 -30.16 -8.28
N ILE A 1046 17.28 -29.24 -8.26
CA ILE A 1046 16.24 -29.14 -9.31
C ILE A 1046 16.90 -28.51 -10.54
N ASN A 1047 16.76 -29.11 -11.72
CA ASN A 1047 17.22 -28.50 -12.96
C ASN A 1047 16.25 -27.37 -13.36
N VAL A 1048 16.58 -26.14 -12.95
CA VAL A 1048 15.76 -24.94 -13.19
C VAL A 1048 15.41 -24.76 -14.68
N ARG A 1049 16.31 -25.15 -15.61
CA ARG A 1049 16.11 -25.07 -17.07
C ARG A 1049 14.98 -25.96 -17.59
N ASN A 1050 14.60 -27.00 -16.82
CA ASN A 1050 13.51 -27.93 -17.15
C ASN A 1050 12.16 -27.54 -16.50
N HIS A 1051 12.11 -26.54 -15.61
CA HIS A 1051 10.91 -26.18 -14.85
C HIS A 1051 10.14 -25.00 -15.51
N PRO A 1052 8.80 -25.03 -15.64
CA PRO A 1052 8.02 -24.02 -16.39
C PRO A 1052 8.26 -22.55 -15.98
N LEU A 1053 8.49 -22.28 -14.69
CA LEU A 1053 8.82 -20.93 -14.19
C LEU A 1053 10.25 -20.44 -14.50
N PHE A 1054 11.05 -21.13 -15.34
CA PHE A 1054 12.43 -20.73 -15.65
C PHE A 1054 12.57 -19.22 -15.93
N PHE A 1055 11.75 -18.68 -16.83
CA PHE A 1055 11.75 -17.25 -17.17
C PHE A 1055 11.25 -16.39 -16.01
N GLY A 1056 10.13 -16.73 -15.37
CA GLY A 1056 9.63 -16.01 -14.19
C GLY A 1056 10.67 -15.86 -13.07
N ILE A 1057 11.43 -16.91 -12.76
CA ILE A 1057 12.48 -16.91 -11.72
C ILE A 1057 13.70 -16.07 -12.16
N THR A 1058 14.26 -16.37 -13.34
CA THR A 1058 15.48 -15.72 -13.84
C THR A 1058 15.30 -14.23 -14.10
N LEU A 1059 14.17 -13.83 -14.69
CA LEU A 1059 13.83 -12.43 -14.94
C LEU A 1059 13.56 -11.65 -13.65
N SER A 1060 12.94 -12.28 -12.64
CA SER A 1060 12.76 -11.64 -11.31
C SER A 1060 14.10 -11.36 -10.62
N LEU A 1061 15.04 -12.33 -10.65
CA LEU A 1061 16.39 -12.15 -10.11
C LEU A 1061 17.17 -11.09 -10.89
N LEU A 1062 17.04 -11.08 -12.22
CA LEU A 1062 17.68 -10.11 -13.11
C LEU A 1062 17.15 -8.68 -12.87
N ALA A 1063 15.85 -8.51 -12.62
CA ALA A 1063 15.25 -7.20 -12.32
C ALA A 1063 15.79 -6.59 -11.03
N GLU A 1064 15.91 -7.36 -9.95
CA GLU A 1064 16.51 -6.91 -8.67
C GLU A 1064 17.99 -6.51 -8.85
N ILE A 1065 18.75 -7.23 -9.69
CA ILE A 1065 20.13 -6.88 -10.04
C ILE A 1065 20.19 -5.60 -10.90
N ILE A 1066 19.31 -5.44 -11.88
CA ILE A 1066 19.23 -4.24 -12.72
C ILE A 1066 18.86 -3.02 -11.87
N ASN A 1067 17.83 -3.12 -11.03
CA ASN A 1067 17.44 -2.07 -10.09
C ASN A 1067 18.62 -1.64 -9.20
N SER A 1068 19.29 -2.61 -8.55
CA SER A 1068 20.46 -2.27 -7.71
C SER A 1068 21.62 -1.64 -8.51
N ARG A 1069 21.79 -1.95 -9.81
CA ARG A 1069 22.84 -1.36 -10.65
C ARG A 1069 22.47 0.03 -11.17
N LEU A 1070 21.20 0.25 -11.54
CA LEU A 1070 20.66 1.55 -11.95
C LEU A 1070 20.80 2.55 -10.79
N PHE A 1071 20.34 2.18 -9.60
CA PHE A 1071 20.43 2.98 -8.39
C PHE A 1071 21.88 3.37 -8.04
N THR A 1072 22.81 2.41 -8.01
CA THR A 1072 24.22 2.73 -7.70
C THR A 1072 24.93 3.54 -8.78
N THR A 1073 24.51 3.44 -10.04
CA THR A 1073 25.17 4.13 -11.16
C THR A 1073 24.55 5.51 -11.40
N VAL A 1074 23.27 5.56 -11.74
CA VAL A 1074 22.57 6.77 -12.25
C VAL A 1074 22.29 7.75 -11.10
N ARG A 1075 21.89 7.25 -9.92
CA ARG A 1075 21.72 8.04 -8.71
C ARG A 1075 23.05 8.25 -7.98
N ASP A 1076 23.55 7.22 -7.29
CA ASP A 1076 24.62 7.41 -6.29
C ASP A 1076 25.97 7.83 -6.89
N SER A 1077 26.34 7.32 -8.07
CA SER A 1077 27.63 7.66 -8.71
C SER A 1077 27.58 8.86 -9.65
N MET A 1078 26.47 9.09 -10.36
CA MET A 1078 26.37 10.13 -11.39
C MET A 1078 25.54 11.36 -10.98
N GLY A 1079 24.64 11.25 -9.99
CA GLY A 1079 23.79 12.37 -9.52
C GLY A 1079 22.81 12.90 -10.58
N LEU A 1080 22.36 12.02 -11.46
CA LEU A 1080 21.48 12.36 -12.60
C LEU A 1080 19.99 12.27 -12.28
N THR A 1081 19.63 11.57 -11.20
CA THR A 1081 18.27 11.33 -10.73
C THR A 1081 18.24 11.28 -9.20
N TYR A 1082 17.05 11.35 -8.60
CA TYR A 1082 16.77 10.85 -7.26
C TYR A 1082 16.24 9.40 -7.27
N ASP A 1083 15.34 9.04 -8.20
CA ASP A 1083 14.80 7.68 -8.31
C ASP A 1083 14.96 7.08 -9.72
N VAL A 1084 15.15 5.75 -9.76
CA VAL A 1084 15.31 4.98 -10.99
C VAL A 1084 14.91 3.53 -10.75
N SER A 1085 13.84 3.08 -11.42
CA SER A 1085 13.30 1.72 -11.30
C SER A 1085 13.39 0.96 -12.63
N PHE A 1086 13.34 -0.36 -12.57
CA PHE A 1086 13.18 -1.28 -13.70
C PHE A 1086 12.04 -2.24 -13.37
N GLU A 1087 10.96 -2.14 -14.14
CA GLU A 1087 9.73 -2.91 -13.98
C GLU A 1087 9.58 -3.91 -15.15
N LEU A 1088 9.02 -5.09 -14.87
CA LEU A 1088 8.75 -6.15 -15.85
C LEU A 1088 7.26 -6.50 -15.84
N ASN A 1089 6.62 -6.42 -17.01
CA ASN A 1089 5.26 -6.90 -17.21
C ASN A 1089 5.34 -8.29 -17.85
N LEU A 1090 5.31 -9.31 -16.99
CA LEU A 1090 5.30 -10.72 -17.38
C LEU A 1090 3.88 -11.26 -17.34
N PHE A 1091 3.22 -11.23 -18.50
CA PHE A 1091 1.87 -11.74 -18.72
C PHE A 1091 1.79 -13.28 -18.59
N ASP A 1092 0.58 -13.78 -18.32
CA ASP A 1092 0.31 -15.20 -18.05
C ASP A 1092 -0.46 -15.92 -19.17
N LYS A 1093 -1.31 -15.23 -19.93
CA LYS A 1093 -2.10 -15.71 -21.09
C LYS A 1093 -1.57 -15.19 -22.43
N LEU A 1094 -0.98 -13.99 -22.48
CA LEU A 1094 -0.45 -13.36 -23.70
C LEU A 1094 0.96 -13.84 -24.05
N ASP A 1095 1.22 -14.11 -25.34
CA ASP A 1095 2.52 -14.55 -25.89
C ASP A 1095 3.60 -13.44 -25.98
N LEU A 1096 3.61 -12.51 -25.03
CA LEU A 1096 4.56 -11.39 -24.99
C LEU A 1096 4.79 -10.88 -23.56
N GLY A 1097 5.84 -10.10 -23.38
CA GLY A 1097 6.06 -9.24 -22.22
C GLY A 1097 6.82 -7.98 -22.63
N TRP A 1098 7.09 -7.10 -21.67
CA TRP A 1098 8.01 -5.97 -21.83
C TRP A 1098 8.61 -5.55 -20.48
N TYR A 1099 9.65 -4.71 -20.55
CA TYR A 1099 10.15 -3.96 -19.39
C TYR A 1099 10.03 -2.47 -19.61
N VAL A 1100 10.04 -1.71 -18.51
CA VAL A 1100 10.19 -0.24 -18.52
C VAL A 1100 11.18 0.19 -17.45
N ILE A 1101 12.18 0.98 -17.84
CA ILE A 1101 13.01 1.77 -16.91
C ILE A 1101 12.32 3.11 -16.65
N ALA A 1102 12.24 3.45 -15.37
CA ALA A 1102 11.83 4.75 -14.87
C ALA A 1102 13.02 5.64 -14.55
N VAL A 1103 12.98 6.93 -14.88
CA VAL A 1103 13.92 7.91 -14.32
C VAL A 1103 13.32 9.33 -14.27
N THR A 1104 13.49 10.01 -13.14
CA THR A 1104 13.16 11.44 -12.95
C THR A 1104 14.44 12.29 -13.03
N SER A 1105 14.37 13.54 -13.49
CA SER A 1105 15.59 14.34 -13.73
C SER A 1105 15.27 15.83 -13.95
N THR A 1106 16.31 16.64 -14.21
CA THR A 1106 16.16 17.98 -14.77
C THR A 1106 16.21 17.94 -16.31
N PRO A 1107 15.63 18.91 -17.02
CA PRO A 1107 15.76 19.02 -18.48
C PRO A 1107 17.23 19.00 -18.95
N SER A 1108 18.12 19.64 -18.18
CA SER A 1108 19.57 19.69 -18.40
C SER A 1108 20.35 18.38 -18.15
N LYS A 1109 19.73 17.38 -17.52
CA LYS A 1109 20.33 16.07 -17.17
C LYS A 1109 19.65 14.89 -17.85
N VAL A 1110 18.36 14.96 -18.18
CA VAL A 1110 17.52 13.80 -18.53
C VAL A 1110 18.06 12.96 -19.69
N HIS A 1111 18.62 13.57 -20.74
CA HIS A 1111 19.27 12.84 -21.83
C HIS A 1111 20.44 11.97 -21.34
N LYS A 1112 21.31 12.51 -20.47
CA LYS A 1112 22.42 11.77 -19.85
C LYS A 1112 21.91 10.68 -18.91
N ALA A 1113 20.77 10.88 -18.26
CA ALA A 1113 20.13 9.87 -17.42
C ALA A 1113 19.62 8.69 -18.28
N VAL A 1114 19.00 8.97 -19.44
CA VAL A 1114 18.59 7.96 -20.42
C VAL A 1114 19.78 7.17 -20.95
N ASP A 1115 20.86 7.85 -21.36
CA ASP A 1115 22.07 7.20 -21.86
C ASP A 1115 22.75 6.35 -20.76
N ALA A 1116 22.76 6.81 -19.51
CA ALA A 1116 23.26 6.04 -18.38
C ALA A 1116 22.40 4.79 -18.11
N CYS A 1117 21.06 4.89 -18.19
CA CYS A 1117 20.16 3.75 -18.05
C CYS A 1117 20.35 2.70 -19.16
N LYS A 1118 20.43 3.13 -20.42
CA LYS A 1118 20.78 2.26 -21.57
C LYS A 1118 22.17 1.62 -21.38
N GLY A 1119 23.12 2.39 -20.87
CA GLY A 1119 24.49 1.94 -20.57
C GLY A 1119 24.56 0.89 -19.46
N VAL A 1120 23.77 1.03 -18.39
CA VAL A 1120 23.66 0.01 -17.32
C VAL A 1120 23.03 -1.27 -17.86
N LEU A 1121 21.93 -1.17 -18.61
CA LEU A 1121 21.20 -2.31 -19.17
C LEU A 1121 22.11 -3.15 -20.09
N ARG A 1122 22.74 -2.52 -21.08
CA ARG A 1122 23.70 -3.18 -22.00
C ARG A 1122 25.01 -3.57 -21.31
N GLY A 1123 25.34 -2.88 -20.23
CA GLY A 1123 26.55 -3.07 -19.44
C GLY A 1123 26.67 -4.46 -18.82
N LEU A 1124 25.56 -5.19 -18.64
CA LEU A 1124 25.52 -6.57 -18.13
C LEU A 1124 26.39 -7.56 -18.95
N HIS A 1125 26.61 -7.32 -20.24
CA HIS A 1125 27.54 -8.12 -21.06
C HIS A 1125 29.02 -7.86 -20.74
N HIS A 1126 29.38 -6.61 -20.46
CA HIS A 1126 30.76 -6.14 -20.33
C HIS A 1126 31.25 -6.17 -18.88
N ASN A 1127 30.41 -5.66 -17.96
CA ASN A 1127 30.59 -5.76 -16.52
C ASN A 1127 29.70 -6.90 -16.01
N LYS A 1128 30.24 -8.12 -15.98
CA LYS A 1128 29.46 -9.33 -15.69
C LYS A 1128 28.77 -9.28 -14.33
N ILE A 1129 27.67 -10.02 -14.18
CA ILE A 1129 27.06 -10.30 -12.88
C ILE A 1129 28.08 -11.05 -12.02
N VAL A 1130 28.19 -10.70 -10.74
CA VAL A 1130 29.04 -11.41 -9.76
C VAL A 1130 28.19 -12.07 -8.67
N GLU A 1131 28.66 -13.19 -8.11
CA GLU A 1131 27.87 -14.04 -7.20
C GLU A 1131 27.19 -13.27 -6.06
N ARG A 1132 27.90 -12.31 -5.44
CA ARG A 1132 27.37 -11.44 -4.38
C ARG A 1132 26.12 -10.62 -4.77
N GLU A 1133 25.91 -10.33 -6.05
CA GLU A 1133 24.71 -9.65 -6.57
C GLU A 1133 23.55 -10.64 -6.67
N LEU A 1134 23.81 -11.84 -7.19
CA LEU A 1134 22.85 -12.93 -7.25
C LEU A 1134 22.43 -13.40 -5.84
N ASP A 1135 23.38 -13.60 -4.93
CA ASP A 1135 23.14 -13.92 -3.51
C ASP A 1135 22.35 -12.82 -2.78
N ARG A 1136 22.52 -11.56 -3.17
CA ARG A 1136 21.68 -10.46 -2.66
C ARG A 1136 20.26 -10.60 -3.20
N ALA A 1137 20.11 -10.74 -4.53
CA ALA A 1137 18.80 -10.83 -5.17
C ALA A 1137 17.97 -12.02 -4.69
N LYS A 1138 18.59 -13.20 -4.60
CA LYS A 1138 18.00 -14.41 -3.99
C LYS A 1138 17.50 -14.13 -2.57
N ARG A 1139 18.32 -13.49 -1.72
CA ARG A 1139 17.91 -13.12 -0.36
C ARG A 1139 16.77 -12.10 -0.33
N THR A 1140 16.76 -11.09 -1.20
CA THR A 1140 15.65 -10.12 -1.27
C THR A 1140 14.32 -10.83 -1.58
N LEU A 1141 14.30 -11.67 -2.62
CA LEU A 1141 13.08 -12.35 -3.08
C LEU A 1141 12.62 -13.46 -2.12
N LEU A 1142 13.55 -14.25 -1.56
CA LEU A 1142 13.22 -15.26 -0.55
C LEU A 1142 12.67 -14.64 0.74
N MET A 1143 13.26 -13.54 1.23
CA MET A 1143 12.73 -12.80 2.39
C MET A 1143 11.37 -12.16 2.11
N LYS A 1144 11.10 -11.74 0.86
CA LYS A 1144 9.79 -11.23 0.45
C LYS A 1144 8.74 -12.35 0.52
N HIS A 1145 9.01 -13.50 -0.10
CA HIS A 1145 8.14 -14.68 -0.04
C HIS A 1145 7.90 -15.20 1.39
N GLU A 1146 8.95 -15.27 2.23
CA GLU A 1146 8.88 -15.68 3.66
C GLU A 1146 8.01 -14.74 4.51
N ALA A 1147 7.87 -13.47 4.11
CA ALA A 1147 6.97 -12.51 4.75
C ALA A 1147 5.53 -12.63 4.18
N GLU A 1148 5.38 -12.61 2.86
CA GLU A 1148 4.07 -12.52 2.19
C GLU A 1148 3.22 -13.79 2.35
N THR A 1149 3.84 -14.97 2.47
CA THR A 1149 3.16 -16.26 2.78
C THR A 1149 2.39 -16.28 4.09
N LYS A 1150 2.51 -15.24 4.92
CA LYS A 1150 1.70 -15.02 6.14
C LYS A 1150 0.37 -14.30 5.87
N THR A 1151 0.09 -13.89 4.64
CA THR A 1151 -1.18 -13.24 4.24
C THR A 1151 -2.03 -14.16 3.37
N ASN A 1152 -3.34 -14.15 3.55
CA ASN A 1152 -4.28 -14.94 2.75
C ASN A 1152 -4.36 -14.41 1.30
N ALA A 1153 -4.19 -13.10 1.11
CA ALA A 1153 -4.15 -12.46 -0.21
C ALA A 1153 -2.98 -12.93 -1.09
N TYR A 1154 -1.79 -13.16 -0.50
CA TYR A 1154 -0.66 -13.72 -1.26
C TYR A 1154 -0.92 -15.13 -1.76
N TRP A 1155 -1.52 -16.00 -0.91
CA TRP A 1155 -1.95 -17.33 -1.32
C TRP A 1155 -3.00 -17.27 -2.43
N LEU A 1156 -3.92 -16.28 -2.40
CA LEU A 1156 -4.91 -16.05 -3.45
C LEU A 1156 -4.26 -15.71 -4.80
N GLY A 1157 -3.14 -14.97 -4.81
CA GLY A 1157 -2.30 -14.74 -5.99
C GLY A 1157 -1.53 -15.98 -6.45
N LEU A 1158 -1.03 -16.80 -5.53
CA LEU A 1158 -0.37 -18.07 -5.88
C LEU A 1158 -1.35 -19.06 -6.51
N LEU A 1159 -2.57 -19.19 -5.97
CA LEU A 1159 -3.61 -20.13 -6.44
C LEU A 1159 -4.17 -19.81 -7.83
N ALA A 1160 -4.12 -18.54 -8.25
CA ALA A 1160 -4.67 -18.08 -9.52
C ALA A 1160 -4.17 -18.88 -10.73
N HIS A 1161 -5.05 -19.26 -11.64
CA HIS A 1161 -4.80 -19.98 -12.90
C HIS A 1161 -4.29 -21.43 -12.76
N LEU A 1162 -4.28 -22.04 -11.57
CA LEU A 1162 -3.85 -23.44 -11.36
C LEU A 1162 -4.69 -24.50 -12.12
N GLN A 1163 -5.89 -24.13 -12.58
CA GLN A 1163 -6.78 -24.95 -13.41
C GLN A 1163 -7.21 -24.23 -14.70
N SER A 1164 -6.61 -23.08 -15.04
CA SER A 1164 -7.00 -22.30 -16.21
C SER A 1164 -6.51 -22.94 -17.51
N ALA A 1165 -7.43 -23.23 -18.43
CA ALA A 1165 -7.10 -23.70 -19.76
C ALA A 1165 -6.27 -22.69 -20.58
N SER A 1166 -6.31 -21.39 -20.23
CA SER A 1166 -5.51 -20.35 -20.86
C SER A 1166 -4.05 -20.29 -20.37
N VAL A 1167 -3.72 -20.93 -19.24
CA VAL A 1167 -2.37 -20.87 -18.63
C VAL A 1167 -1.81 -22.29 -18.42
N PRO A 1168 -1.67 -23.12 -19.48
CA PRO A 1168 -1.41 -24.56 -19.38
C PRO A 1168 -0.02 -24.95 -18.84
N ARG A 1169 0.80 -23.96 -18.46
CA ARG A 1169 2.14 -24.14 -17.87
C ARG A 1169 2.18 -23.93 -16.36
N LYS A 1170 1.12 -23.39 -15.75
CA LYS A 1170 1.02 -23.26 -14.29
C LYS A 1170 0.48 -24.56 -13.69
N ASP A 1171 1.19 -25.07 -12.69
CA ASP A 1171 0.79 -26.24 -11.92
C ASP A 1171 1.18 -26.08 -10.44
N ILE A 1172 1.01 -27.14 -9.65
CA ILE A 1172 1.35 -27.13 -8.22
C ILE A 1172 2.87 -27.07 -7.95
N SER A 1173 3.71 -27.56 -8.88
CA SER A 1173 5.18 -27.49 -8.74
C SER A 1173 5.67 -26.04 -8.76
N CYS A 1174 5.02 -25.19 -9.55
CA CYS A 1174 5.26 -23.75 -9.62
C CYS A 1174 5.11 -23.02 -8.27
N ILE A 1175 4.31 -23.56 -7.34
CA ILE A 1175 4.15 -23.02 -5.98
C ILE A 1175 5.13 -23.73 -5.02
N LYS A 1176 5.13 -25.06 -5.06
CA LYS A 1176 5.89 -25.94 -4.16
C LYS A 1176 7.41 -25.79 -4.26
N GLU A 1177 7.93 -25.63 -5.47
CA GLU A 1177 9.38 -25.61 -5.73
C GLU A 1177 9.98 -24.19 -5.76
N LEU A 1178 9.15 -23.15 -5.64
CA LEU A 1178 9.50 -21.73 -5.83
C LEU A 1178 10.78 -21.30 -5.08
N THR A 1179 10.89 -21.66 -3.79
CA THR A 1179 12.06 -21.36 -2.96
C THR A 1179 13.32 -22.08 -3.45
N THR A 1180 13.19 -23.35 -3.83
CA THR A 1180 14.31 -24.18 -4.33
C THR A 1180 14.77 -23.72 -5.71
N LEU A 1181 13.87 -23.22 -6.55
CA LEU A 1181 14.19 -22.61 -7.85
C LEU A 1181 15.00 -21.31 -7.67
N TYR A 1182 14.59 -20.43 -6.75
CA TYR A 1182 15.38 -19.24 -6.42
C TYR A 1182 16.76 -19.60 -5.83
N GLU A 1183 16.87 -20.60 -4.94
CA GLU A 1183 18.19 -21.06 -4.46
C GLU A 1183 19.07 -21.63 -5.59
N SER A 1184 18.49 -22.43 -6.48
CA SER A 1184 19.21 -23.22 -7.50
C SER A 1184 19.61 -22.43 -8.74
N ALA A 1185 18.97 -21.29 -9.04
CA ALA A 1185 19.27 -20.48 -10.23
C ALA A 1185 20.73 -19.97 -10.25
N THR A 1186 21.37 -20.03 -11.40
CA THR A 1186 22.79 -19.65 -11.60
C THR A 1186 22.95 -18.39 -12.45
N ILE A 1187 24.14 -17.80 -12.45
CA ILE A 1187 24.46 -16.64 -13.31
C ILE A 1187 24.27 -16.97 -14.80
N GLU A 1188 24.54 -18.20 -15.24
CA GLU A 1188 24.29 -18.63 -16.63
C GLU A 1188 22.81 -18.55 -17.00
N ASP A 1189 21.92 -18.95 -16.09
CA ASP A 1189 20.46 -18.96 -16.31
C ASP A 1189 19.91 -17.54 -16.47
N LEU A 1190 20.46 -16.59 -15.71
CA LEU A 1190 20.16 -15.17 -15.87
C LEU A 1190 20.64 -14.62 -17.22
N TYR A 1191 21.78 -15.08 -17.74
CA TYR A 1191 22.26 -14.67 -19.06
C TYR A 1191 21.38 -15.22 -20.19
N LEU A 1192 20.94 -16.48 -20.11
CA LEU A 1192 19.98 -17.06 -21.07
C LEU A 1192 18.66 -16.26 -21.13
N ALA A 1193 18.15 -15.80 -19.98
CA ALA A 1193 16.96 -14.96 -19.96
C ALA A 1193 17.22 -13.53 -20.48
N TYR A 1194 18.38 -12.95 -20.15
CA TYR A 1194 18.79 -11.60 -20.57
C TYR A 1194 19.04 -11.49 -22.09
N GLU A 1195 19.55 -12.53 -22.75
CA GLU A 1195 19.69 -12.58 -24.22
C GLU A 1195 18.35 -12.36 -24.95
N HIS A 1196 17.22 -12.62 -24.29
CA HIS A 1196 15.88 -12.44 -24.84
C HIS A 1196 15.21 -11.09 -24.50
N LEU A 1197 15.89 -10.19 -23.76
CA LEU A 1197 15.39 -8.83 -23.45
C LEU A 1197 15.73 -7.77 -24.52
N LYS A 1198 16.24 -8.17 -25.70
CA LYS A 1198 16.44 -7.31 -26.89
C LYS A 1198 16.86 -5.86 -26.56
N VAL A 1199 18.04 -5.72 -25.96
CA VAL A 1199 18.51 -4.45 -25.35
C VAL A 1199 19.24 -3.51 -26.34
N ASP A 1200 19.22 -3.83 -27.63
CA ASP A 1200 19.84 -3.09 -28.74
C ASP A 1200 19.13 -1.76 -29.08
N ASP A 1201 19.82 -0.83 -29.75
CA ASP A 1201 19.22 0.48 -30.13
C ASP A 1201 18.08 0.34 -31.16
N SER A 1202 18.03 -0.77 -31.89
CA SER A 1202 16.94 -1.12 -32.80
C SER A 1202 15.68 -1.65 -32.08
N SER A 1203 15.77 -2.06 -30.81
CA SER A 1203 14.65 -2.65 -30.07
C SER A 1203 14.22 -1.85 -28.83
N LEU A 1204 15.03 -0.89 -28.38
CA LEU A 1204 14.68 0.04 -27.30
C LEU A 1204 13.89 1.24 -27.82
N PHE A 1205 12.72 1.47 -27.22
CA PHE A 1205 11.96 2.70 -27.32
C PHE A 1205 12.28 3.60 -26.11
N ALA A 1206 12.34 4.91 -26.31
CA ALA A 1206 12.53 5.88 -25.24
C ALA A 1206 11.63 7.10 -25.44
N CYS A 1207 10.99 7.56 -24.36
CA CYS A 1207 10.29 8.85 -24.35
C CYS A 1207 10.82 9.75 -23.23
N ILE A 1208 11.05 11.02 -23.54
CA ILE A 1208 11.44 12.05 -22.58
C ILE A 1208 10.29 13.06 -22.46
N GLY A 1209 9.82 13.28 -21.24
CA GLY A 1209 8.96 14.39 -20.86
C GLY A 1209 9.79 15.54 -20.31
N ILE A 1210 9.51 16.76 -20.77
CA ILE A 1210 10.02 18.01 -20.19
C ILE A 1210 8.83 18.90 -19.82
N ALA A 1211 8.84 19.43 -18.61
CA ALA A 1211 7.95 20.49 -18.15
C ALA A 1211 8.74 21.77 -17.92
N GLY A 1212 8.13 22.93 -18.22
CA GLY A 1212 8.74 24.25 -17.96
C GLY A 1212 7.97 25.41 -18.59
N ALA A 1213 8.48 26.61 -18.42
CA ALA A 1213 7.80 27.86 -18.79
C ALA A 1213 8.04 28.31 -20.25
N GLU A 1214 9.26 28.11 -20.78
CA GLU A 1214 9.67 28.60 -22.11
C GLU A 1214 9.28 27.67 -23.28
N SER A 1215 8.71 26.49 -23.03
CA SER A 1215 8.43 25.47 -24.05
C SER A 1215 7.17 25.76 -24.90
N GLY A 1216 7.05 26.99 -25.41
CA GLY A 1216 5.86 27.51 -26.09
C GLY A 1216 6.05 28.00 -27.53
N GLU A 1217 7.28 28.21 -28.00
CA GLU A 1217 7.55 28.76 -29.34
C GLU A 1217 8.53 27.87 -30.14
N ASP A 1218 7.96 27.22 -31.17
CA ASP A 1218 8.51 26.59 -32.39
C ASP A 1218 9.91 25.96 -32.46
N VAL A 1219 9.93 24.73 -32.99
CA VAL A 1219 11.03 24.21 -33.84
C VAL A 1219 10.43 23.68 -35.15
N ASN A 1220 10.39 24.57 -36.15
CA ASN A 1220 10.23 24.36 -37.60
C ASN A 1220 9.31 23.21 -38.07
N ALA A 1221 8.10 23.57 -38.50
CA ALA A 1221 7.36 22.81 -39.50
C ALA A 1221 7.50 23.50 -40.88
N ASP A 1222 8.50 23.10 -41.65
CA ASP A 1222 8.71 23.45 -43.08
C ASP A 1222 9.52 22.31 -43.76
N ASP A 1223 9.36 22.15 -45.08
CA ASP A 1223 9.92 21.09 -45.97
C ASP A 1223 9.25 19.69 -45.98
N GLU A 1224 8.03 19.60 -46.55
CA GLU A 1224 7.48 18.41 -47.24
C GLU A 1224 6.78 18.86 -48.55
N PRO A 1225 7.12 18.32 -49.74
CA PRO A 1225 6.66 18.85 -51.03
C PRO A 1225 5.27 18.37 -51.47
N GLU A 1226 4.47 19.27 -52.05
CA GLU A 1226 3.08 19.03 -52.46
C GLU A 1226 2.90 17.91 -53.52
N LEU A 1227 2.04 16.93 -53.22
CA LEU A 1227 1.32 16.12 -54.22
C LEU A 1227 -0.12 15.85 -53.75
N GLY A 1228 -1.00 16.84 -53.92
CA GLY A 1228 -2.35 16.83 -53.36
C GLY A 1228 -3.45 16.21 -54.22
N LEU A 1229 -4.50 15.72 -53.55
CA LEU A 1229 -5.89 15.69 -54.04
C LEU A 1229 -6.83 16.04 -52.87
N PRO A 1230 -8.02 16.63 -53.12
CA PRO A 1230 -8.72 17.43 -52.11
C PRO A 1230 -9.76 16.64 -51.28
N GLY A 1231 -10.04 17.15 -50.08
CA GLY A 1231 -11.27 16.80 -49.34
C GLY A 1231 -11.14 15.66 -48.34
N MET A 1232 -10.09 15.65 -47.52
CA MET A 1232 -10.00 14.77 -46.35
C MET A 1232 -9.60 15.58 -45.11
N VAL A 1233 -10.38 15.45 -44.03
CA VAL A 1233 -9.96 15.87 -42.68
C VAL A 1233 -9.63 14.61 -41.88
N PRO A 1234 -8.39 14.41 -41.42
CA PRO A 1234 -8.09 13.31 -40.50
C PRO A 1234 -7.25 13.72 -39.27
N MET A 1235 -7.56 13.10 -38.12
CA MET A 1235 -6.71 12.21 -37.32
C MET A 1235 -5.23 12.61 -37.06
N GLY A 1236 -4.69 12.40 -35.86
CA GLY A 1236 -5.30 11.83 -34.66
C GLY A 1236 -4.29 11.13 -33.73
N GLY A 1237 -4.76 10.74 -32.54
CA GLY A 1237 -3.92 10.26 -31.43
C GLY A 1237 -3.30 11.41 -30.64
N ARG A 1238 -2.94 11.24 -29.37
CA ARG A 1238 -2.35 10.05 -28.75
C ARG A 1238 -2.52 10.11 -27.19
N GLY A 1239 -3.19 9.15 -26.51
CA GLY A 1239 -3.36 9.11 -25.03
C GLY A 1239 -3.23 7.73 -24.33
N LEU A 1240 -2.68 7.67 -23.09
CA LEU A 1240 -2.20 6.50 -22.26
C LEU A 1240 -3.21 5.40 -22.09
N SER A 1241 -2.76 4.18 -21.74
CA SER A 1241 -3.37 3.37 -20.67
C SER A 1241 -2.49 3.48 -19.43
N THR A 1242 -3.11 3.29 -18.29
CA THR A 1242 -2.70 2.31 -17.29
C THR A 1242 -1.81 1.21 -17.91
N MET A 1243 -0.50 1.32 -17.67
CA MET A 1243 0.06 0.21 -16.91
C MET A 1243 -0.71 0.24 -15.59
N THR A 1244 -1.45 -0.82 -15.30
CA THR A 1244 -2.16 -0.96 -14.03
C THR A 1244 -1.12 -0.93 -12.91
N ARG A 1245 -1.10 0.19 -12.17
CA ARG A 1245 -0.12 0.46 -11.12
C ARG A 1245 -0.43 -0.46 -9.92
N PRO A 1246 0.50 -1.31 -9.44
CA PRO A 1246 0.23 -2.10 -8.24
C PRO A 1246 0.24 -1.21 -6.99
N THR A 1247 -0.92 -1.02 -6.39
CA THR A 1247 -1.11 -0.32 -5.11
C THR A 1247 -0.58 -1.22 -3.99
N THR A 1248 0.69 -1.04 -3.60
CA THR A 1248 1.30 -1.47 -2.31
C THR A 1248 2.39 -0.52 -1.91
#